data_AF-A0A1V4CN36-F1
#
_entry.id   AF-A0A1V4CN36-F1
#
_cell.length_a   1.000
_cell.length_b   1.000
_cell.length_c   1.000
_cell.angle_alpha   90.00
_cell.angle_beta   90.00
_cell.angle_gamma   90.00
#
_symmetry.space_group_name_H-M   'P 1'
#
loop_
_entity.id
_entity.type
_entity.pdbx_description
1 polymer ?
#
loop_
_entity_poly.entity_id
_entity_poly.type
_entity_poly.pdbx_seq_one_letter_code
_entity_poly.pdbx_strand_id
1 'polypeptide(L)'
;LTLRLVQTAAGLDAGLRLWCVSRGAVSVGRSDRLASAAQAQVWGLGRVAALEHPQIWGGLVDLPETLDTRAVARLAGVLSTGSGEDEAAVRGSGVFGRRLVRAASMDGGVWRPTGTVLITGGTGALGAHVARWAVREGAEHVVLTSRRGLAAEGAAALRTELEELGAEVSVAACDAADRDALVEVIAGIPERFPLRGVVHAAGVLDDGVLDGLTVDQLARVLGAKVEGARLLHELTADLELDAFVLFSSFAGVVGGAGQGAYAAANAYLDALAVARRGAGLAGTAVAWGPWAESGMAASGRAGERVRGGAVSAMAPALAVDALSWAVGQEEAALVVADVDWERLAPSLAAARGGTLVSDIPDAHKYLTTGDDGVGAGVATFAGKLAGLSADERNAAVLELVRGHAASVLGHASADSIEPGRAFRDLGFDSLTAVELRNRLDLATGLRLPATLVFDYPTATELADYLDAEAFGTAQTALDAIVPSAVAVDHDPIAIVAMSCHFPGDVHTPEDLWRLVADGGDAISEFPADRGWDLDGLYDPDPARPGTSYAREGGFLYGAPEFDARFFGISPREALAMDPQQRLLLETSWEAFERAGIAPESLRGARAGVFVGTNGQDYAGLWVDAQGDLEGHLGTGSAASVVSG
;
A
#
# COMPACT_ATOMS: atom_id res chain seq x y z
N LEU A 1 -8.41 11.29 0.48
CA LEU A 1 -9.80 10.88 0.80
C LEU A 1 -10.15 9.52 0.21
N THR A 2 -10.05 9.33 -1.12
CA THR A 2 -10.42 8.07 -1.80
C THR A 2 -9.78 6.82 -1.18
N LEU A 3 -8.46 6.84 -0.93
CA LEU A 3 -7.75 5.73 -0.28
C LEU A 3 -8.37 5.36 1.07
N ARG A 4 -8.60 6.34 1.95
CA ARG A 4 -9.19 6.11 3.27
C ARG A 4 -10.62 5.57 3.18
N LEU A 5 -11.39 6.02 2.19
CA LEU A 5 -12.76 5.54 1.97
C LEU A 5 -12.75 4.06 1.54
N VAL A 6 -11.83 3.67 0.65
CA VAL A 6 -11.66 2.26 0.25
C VAL A 6 -11.25 1.40 1.45
N GLN A 7 -10.23 1.82 2.21
CA GLN A 7 -9.79 1.13 3.42
C GLN A 7 -10.92 0.96 4.44
N THR A 8 -11.70 2.02 4.66
CA THR A 8 -12.83 1.99 5.59
C THR A 8 -13.93 1.05 5.09
N ALA A 9 -14.29 1.14 3.80
CA ALA A 9 -15.30 0.26 3.21
C ALA A 9 -14.88 -1.21 3.25
N ALA A 10 -13.58 -1.51 3.06
CA ALA A 10 -13.04 -2.87 3.12
C ALA A 10 -13.13 -3.46 4.54
N GLY A 11 -13.02 -2.63 5.57
CA GLY A 11 -13.18 -3.04 6.97
C GLY A 11 -14.64 -3.20 7.45
N LEU A 12 -15.63 -2.83 6.64
CA LEU A 12 -17.05 -2.92 7.01
C LEU A 12 -17.70 -4.19 6.43
N ASP A 13 -18.21 -5.08 7.29
CA ASP A 13 -19.04 -6.21 6.86
C ASP A 13 -20.51 -5.78 6.65
N ALA A 14 -20.73 -4.90 5.66
CA ALA A 14 -22.02 -4.28 5.40
C ALA A 14 -22.59 -4.57 3.99
N GLY A 15 -21.92 -5.41 3.19
CA GLY A 15 -22.36 -5.73 1.82
C GLY A 15 -22.50 -4.52 0.89
N LEU A 16 -21.76 -3.45 1.15
CA LEU A 16 -21.82 -2.18 0.41
C LEU A 16 -21.05 -2.27 -0.91
N ARG A 17 -21.49 -1.51 -1.92
CA ARG A 17 -20.77 -1.30 -3.19
C ARG A 17 -20.37 0.17 -3.33
N LEU A 18 -19.07 0.43 -3.44
CA LEU A 18 -18.48 1.77 -3.53
C LEU A 18 -18.37 2.23 -4.99
N TRP A 19 -19.07 3.32 -5.32
CA TRP A 19 -18.94 4.00 -6.61
C TRP A 19 -18.20 5.34 -6.44
N CYS A 20 -17.14 5.52 -7.21
CA CYS A 20 -16.35 6.74 -7.23
C CYS A 20 -16.74 7.62 -8.42
N VAL A 21 -17.17 8.83 -8.13
CA VAL A 21 -17.66 9.78 -9.13
C VAL A 21 -16.63 10.89 -9.36
N SER A 22 -16.43 11.25 -10.62
CA SER A 22 -15.54 12.31 -11.08
C SER A 22 -16.25 13.21 -12.10
N ARG A 23 -15.62 14.33 -12.46
CA ARG A 23 -16.11 15.27 -13.47
C ARG A 23 -14.95 15.79 -14.32
N GLY A 24 -14.95 15.42 -15.60
CA GLY A 24 -13.92 15.80 -16.55
C GLY A 24 -12.57 15.10 -16.32
N ALA A 25 -12.57 13.93 -15.67
CA ALA A 25 -11.39 13.10 -15.45
C ALA A 25 -10.99 12.28 -16.69
N VAL A 26 -11.93 12.06 -17.60
CA VAL A 26 -11.73 11.30 -18.85
C VAL A 26 -12.33 12.06 -20.03
N SER A 27 -11.87 11.73 -21.23
CA SER A 27 -12.44 12.22 -22.50
C SER A 27 -13.02 11.05 -23.29
N VAL A 28 -14.23 11.21 -23.82
CA VAL A 28 -14.86 10.22 -24.71
C VAL A 28 -14.58 10.47 -26.20
N GLY A 29 -13.77 11.48 -26.53
CA GLY A 29 -13.42 11.81 -27.92
C GLY A 29 -13.07 13.28 -28.12
N ARG A 30 -12.79 13.67 -29.37
CA ARG A 30 -12.27 15.01 -29.73
C ARG A 30 -13.16 16.19 -29.31
N SER A 31 -14.47 15.98 -29.22
CA SER A 31 -15.43 17.00 -28.80
C SER A 31 -15.61 17.10 -27.28
N ASP A 32 -15.03 16.17 -26.52
CA ASP A 32 -15.13 16.11 -25.06
C ASP A 32 -13.77 16.48 -24.44
N ARG A 33 -13.65 17.71 -23.95
CA ARG A 33 -12.40 18.19 -23.37
C ARG A 33 -12.21 17.66 -21.95
N LEU A 34 -11.03 17.12 -21.69
CA LEU A 34 -10.62 16.74 -20.33
C LEU A 34 -10.39 18.01 -19.50
N ALA A 35 -11.10 18.14 -18.38
CA ALA A 35 -11.07 19.34 -17.54
C ALA A 35 -10.24 19.17 -16.25
N SER A 36 -9.99 17.93 -15.80
CA SER A 36 -9.27 17.68 -14.56
C SER A 36 -8.41 16.42 -14.63
N ALA A 37 -7.13 16.58 -14.95
CA ALA A 37 -6.17 15.48 -14.87
C ALA A 37 -6.02 14.96 -13.43
N ALA A 38 -6.15 15.84 -12.43
CA ALA A 38 -6.08 15.47 -11.01
C ALA A 38 -7.11 14.40 -10.63
N GLN A 39 -8.33 14.47 -11.16
CA GLN A 39 -9.37 13.47 -10.86
C GLN A 39 -9.11 12.12 -11.53
N ALA A 40 -8.27 12.04 -12.56
CA ALA A 40 -7.85 10.76 -13.14
C ALA A 40 -7.04 9.89 -12.15
N GLN A 41 -6.46 10.48 -11.10
CA GLN A 41 -5.81 9.72 -10.03
C GLN A 41 -6.81 8.79 -9.30
N VAL A 42 -8.07 9.22 -9.15
CA VAL A 42 -9.14 8.40 -8.57
C VAL A 42 -9.40 7.18 -9.44
N TRP A 43 -9.32 7.33 -10.76
CA TRP A 43 -9.49 6.22 -11.71
C TRP A 43 -8.35 5.21 -11.61
N GLY A 44 -7.10 5.68 -11.57
CA GLY A 44 -5.94 4.80 -11.39
C GLY A 44 -6.02 4.00 -10.08
N LEU A 45 -6.31 4.66 -8.96
CA LEU A 45 -6.48 3.99 -7.66
C LEU A 45 -7.70 3.05 -7.66
N GLY A 46 -8.82 3.48 -8.25
CA GLY A 46 -10.05 2.71 -8.31
C GLY A 46 -9.92 1.41 -9.11
N ARG A 47 -9.12 1.42 -10.19
CA ARG A 47 -8.79 0.18 -10.93
C ARG A 47 -8.04 -0.83 -10.07
N VAL A 48 -7.19 -0.36 -9.16
CA VAL A 48 -6.52 -1.26 -8.20
C VAL A 48 -7.48 -1.71 -7.11
N ALA A 49 -8.39 -0.84 -6.65
CA ALA A 49 -9.43 -1.22 -5.70
C ALA A 49 -10.38 -2.29 -6.26
N ALA A 50 -10.67 -2.26 -7.56
CA ALA A 50 -11.42 -3.31 -8.25
C ALA A 50 -10.71 -4.68 -8.21
N LEU A 51 -9.37 -4.68 -8.23
CA LEU A 51 -8.58 -5.91 -8.18
C LEU A 51 -8.39 -6.44 -6.76
N GLU A 52 -8.18 -5.55 -5.79
CA GLU A 52 -7.89 -5.93 -4.39
C GLU A 52 -9.14 -6.13 -3.53
N HIS A 53 -10.25 -5.45 -3.88
CA HIS A 53 -11.50 -5.50 -3.13
C HIS A 53 -12.73 -5.65 -4.05
N PRO A 54 -12.78 -6.66 -4.93
CA PRO A 54 -13.87 -6.83 -5.92
C PRO A 54 -15.26 -6.92 -5.28
N GLN A 55 -15.35 -7.44 -4.05
CA GLN A 55 -16.60 -7.62 -3.29
C GLN A 55 -17.28 -6.30 -2.89
N ILE A 56 -16.51 -5.25 -2.60
CA ILE A 56 -17.04 -3.93 -2.22
C ILE A 56 -16.95 -2.92 -3.36
N TRP A 57 -16.28 -3.23 -4.47
CA TRP A 57 -16.06 -2.24 -5.52
C TRP A 57 -17.27 -2.14 -6.46
N GLY A 58 -17.88 -0.97 -6.54
CA GLY A 58 -18.97 -0.66 -7.47
C GLY A 58 -18.45 -0.30 -8.85
N GLY A 59 -17.65 0.76 -8.94
CA GLY A 59 -17.08 1.25 -10.19
C GLY A 59 -16.71 2.72 -10.18
N LEU A 60 -16.36 3.24 -11.35
CA LEU A 60 -15.93 4.61 -11.64
C LEU A 60 -16.89 5.25 -12.65
N VAL A 61 -17.37 6.45 -12.34
CA VAL A 61 -18.21 7.23 -13.26
C VAL A 61 -17.69 8.64 -13.42
N ASP A 62 -17.52 9.10 -14.65
CA ASP A 62 -17.23 10.50 -14.97
C ASP A 62 -18.48 11.23 -15.47
N LEU A 63 -18.79 12.36 -14.87
CA LEU A 63 -19.97 13.15 -15.13
C LEU A 63 -19.68 14.33 -16.09
N PRO A 64 -20.70 14.81 -16.81
CA PRO A 64 -20.57 16.03 -17.59
C PRO A 64 -20.42 17.25 -16.67
N GLU A 65 -19.92 18.37 -17.22
CA GLU A 65 -19.76 19.63 -16.47
C GLU A 65 -21.09 20.09 -15.85
N THR A 66 -22.17 20.01 -16.63
CA THR A 66 -23.53 20.33 -16.21
C THR A 66 -24.33 19.05 -16.01
N LEU A 67 -24.81 18.82 -14.78
CA LEU A 67 -25.60 17.65 -14.43
C LEU A 67 -27.10 17.94 -14.62
N ASP A 68 -27.61 17.70 -15.83
CA ASP A 68 -29.03 17.85 -16.15
C ASP A 68 -29.85 16.60 -15.75
N THR A 69 -31.18 16.68 -15.87
CA THR A 69 -32.09 15.57 -15.52
C THR A 69 -31.78 14.29 -16.32
N ARG A 70 -31.29 14.40 -17.56
CA ARG A 70 -30.94 13.24 -18.39
C ARG A 70 -29.66 12.58 -17.89
N ALA A 71 -28.65 13.36 -17.51
CA ALA A 71 -27.41 12.87 -16.94
C ALA A 71 -27.66 12.17 -15.58
N VAL A 72 -28.54 12.71 -14.73
CA VAL A 72 -28.95 12.05 -13.48
C VAL A 72 -29.64 10.71 -13.75
N ALA A 73 -30.57 10.65 -14.70
CA ALA A 73 -31.24 9.40 -15.06
C ALA A 73 -30.27 8.35 -15.62
N ARG A 74 -29.31 8.77 -16.45
CA ARG A 74 -28.25 7.89 -16.97
C ARG A 74 -27.31 7.39 -15.88
N LEU A 75 -26.92 8.25 -14.94
CA LEU A 75 -26.12 7.88 -13.78
C LEU A 75 -26.86 6.84 -12.93
N ALA A 76 -28.14 7.05 -12.62
CA ALA A 76 -28.96 6.07 -11.91
C ALA A 76 -29.00 4.72 -12.65
N GLY A 77 -29.10 4.76 -13.99
CA GLY A 77 -28.96 3.59 -14.86
C GLY A 77 -27.66 2.84 -14.59
N VAL A 78 -26.51 3.51 -14.73
CA VAL A 78 -25.16 2.92 -14.50
C VAL A 78 -25.04 2.31 -13.10
N LEU A 79 -25.52 3.01 -12.06
CA LEU A 79 -25.43 2.53 -10.68
C LEU A 79 -26.35 1.34 -10.40
N SER A 80 -27.44 1.20 -11.15
CA SER A 80 -28.43 0.12 -10.99
C SER A 80 -28.14 -1.11 -11.84
N THR A 81 -27.32 -0.98 -12.89
CA THR A 81 -27.02 -2.07 -13.81
C THR A 81 -26.00 -3.05 -13.23
N GLY A 82 -26.35 -4.33 -13.18
CA GLY A 82 -25.40 -5.44 -12.98
C GLY A 82 -24.66 -5.83 -14.27
N SER A 83 -24.53 -4.93 -15.24
CA SER A 83 -24.09 -5.19 -16.63
C SER A 83 -22.61 -5.56 -16.78
N GLY A 84 -21.90 -5.79 -15.67
CA GLY A 84 -20.46 -6.03 -15.65
C GLY A 84 -19.60 -4.81 -15.96
N GLU A 85 -20.21 -3.62 -16.14
CA GLU A 85 -19.46 -2.39 -16.43
C GLU A 85 -19.13 -1.62 -15.16
N ASP A 86 -17.84 -1.41 -14.93
CA ASP A 86 -17.29 -0.76 -13.76
C ASP A 86 -16.52 0.54 -14.07
N GLU A 87 -16.42 0.94 -15.35
CA GLU A 87 -15.78 2.18 -15.81
C GLU A 87 -16.63 2.85 -16.88
N ALA A 88 -17.33 3.94 -16.53
CA ALA A 88 -18.27 4.62 -17.43
C ALA A 88 -18.10 6.15 -17.46
N ALA A 89 -18.41 6.76 -18.60
CA ALA A 89 -18.56 8.21 -18.74
C ALA A 89 -19.99 8.56 -19.16
N VAL A 90 -20.63 9.44 -18.39
CA VAL A 90 -21.96 9.99 -18.70
C VAL A 90 -21.78 11.30 -19.43
N ARG A 91 -22.42 11.45 -20.59
CA ARG A 91 -22.44 12.69 -21.38
C ARG A 91 -23.84 12.97 -21.90
N GLY A 92 -24.05 14.15 -22.48
CA GLY A 92 -25.33 14.51 -23.12
C GLY A 92 -25.75 13.55 -24.24
N SER A 93 -24.78 12.98 -24.96
CA SER A 93 -24.97 12.01 -26.04
C SER A 93 -25.31 10.60 -25.56
N GLY A 94 -24.90 10.18 -24.36
CA GLY A 94 -25.10 8.82 -23.89
C GLY A 94 -24.22 8.41 -22.71
N VAL A 95 -24.15 7.11 -22.46
CA VAL A 95 -23.22 6.48 -21.53
C VAL A 95 -22.17 5.73 -22.36
N PHE A 96 -20.90 5.89 -22.01
CA PHE A 96 -19.77 5.31 -22.71
C PHE A 96 -19.01 4.39 -21.75
N GLY A 97 -18.80 3.13 -22.12
CA GLY A 97 -17.94 2.19 -21.41
C GLY A 97 -16.50 2.30 -21.90
N ARG A 98 -15.53 2.10 -21.00
CA ARG A 98 -14.11 2.16 -21.37
C ARG A 98 -13.64 0.86 -22.00
N ARG A 99 -12.92 0.95 -23.13
CA ARG A 99 -12.34 -0.19 -23.85
C ARG A 99 -10.89 0.07 -24.21
N LEU A 100 -10.08 -0.97 -24.14
CA LEU A 100 -8.76 -1.03 -24.76
C LEU A 100 -8.94 -1.52 -26.19
N VAL A 101 -8.34 -0.80 -27.14
CA VAL A 101 -8.41 -1.10 -28.57
C VAL A 101 -7.00 -1.17 -29.16
N ARG A 102 -6.81 -1.94 -30.23
CA ARG A 102 -5.54 -1.94 -30.96
C ARG A 102 -5.40 -0.62 -31.71
N ALA A 103 -4.30 0.11 -31.47
CA ALA A 103 -3.93 1.25 -32.28
C ALA A 103 -3.60 0.76 -33.70
N ALA A 104 -4.33 1.24 -34.70
CA ALA A 104 -4.24 0.77 -36.08
C ALA A 104 -3.51 1.75 -37.02
N SER A 105 -3.07 2.90 -36.52
CA SER A 105 -2.48 3.96 -37.36
C SER A 105 -1.05 3.60 -37.81
N MET A 106 -0.84 3.57 -39.13
CA MET A 106 0.48 3.47 -39.77
C MET A 106 0.83 4.76 -40.55
N ASP A 107 -0.03 5.78 -40.50
CA ASP A 107 0.07 6.99 -41.32
C ASP A 107 0.71 8.17 -40.56
N GLY A 108 1.00 7.99 -39.26
CA GLY A 108 1.68 8.98 -38.42
C GLY A 108 3.18 9.08 -38.72
N GLY A 109 3.74 10.27 -38.49
CA GLY A 109 5.19 10.50 -38.62
C GLY A 109 5.99 9.82 -37.51
N VAL A 110 7.30 10.00 -37.54
CA VAL A 110 8.23 9.55 -36.51
C VAL A 110 8.87 10.79 -35.89
N TRP A 111 8.95 10.86 -34.56
CA TRP A 111 9.58 12.01 -33.92
C TRP A 111 11.09 12.02 -34.15
N ARG A 112 11.60 13.15 -34.62
CA ARG A 112 13.03 13.42 -34.77
C ARG A 112 13.41 14.57 -33.84
N PRO A 113 14.16 14.32 -32.76
CA PRO A 113 14.60 15.36 -31.85
C PRO A 113 15.45 16.43 -32.57
N THR A 114 15.25 17.69 -32.20
CA THR A 114 16.08 18.83 -32.63
C THR A 114 16.33 19.75 -31.43
N GLY A 115 17.36 20.60 -31.48
CA GLY A 115 17.67 21.51 -30.38
C GLY A 115 17.94 20.77 -29.07
N THR A 116 17.32 21.26 -27.98
CA THR A 116 17.45 20.68 -26.64
C THR A 116 16.32 19.71 -26.30
N VAL A 117 16.67 18.54 -25.76
CA VAL A 117 15.75 17.62 -25.08
C VAL A 117 16.02 17.58 -23.57
N LEU A 118 15.05 18.00 -22.77
CA LEU A 118 15.07 17.91 -21.31
C LEU A 118 14.51 16.55 -20.85
N ILE A 119 15.31 15.76 -20.12
CA ILE A 119 14.94 14.43 -19.64
C ILE A 119 15.01 14.41 -18.10
N THR A 120 13.84 14.43 -17.46
CA THR A 120 13.77 14.23 -16.00
C THR A 120 13.85 12.76 -15.64
N GLY A 121 14.55 12.43 -14.55
CA GLY A 121 15.01 11.06 -14.33
C GLY A 121 16.05 10.63 -15.35
N GLY A 122 16.74 11.59 -15.99
CA GLY A 122 17.63 11.38 -17.13
C GLY A 122 18.87 10.54 -16.83
N THR A 123 19.29 10.51 -15.56
CA THR A 123 20.39 9.63 -15.10
C THR A 123 19.91 8.26 -14.63
N GLY A 124 18.59 8.00 -14.66
CA GLY A 124 18.01 6.69 -14.36
C GLY A 124 18.06 5.77 -15.58
N ALA A 125 17.77 4.48 -15.40
CA ALA A 125 17.93 3.48 -16.47
C ALA A 125 17.10 3.80 -17.74
N LEU A 126 15.82 4.17 -17.59
CA LEU A 126 14.97 4.53 -18.72
C LEU A 126 15.42 5.84 -19.37
N GLY A 127 15.70 6.87 -18.55
CA GLY A 127 16.18 8.17 -19.03
C GLY A 127 17.49 8.07 -19.82
N ALA A 128 18.40 7.19 -19.41
CA ALA A 128 19.67 6.96 -20.09
C ALA A 128 19.49 6.32 -21.48
N HIS A 129 18.55 5.37 -21.64
CA HIS A 129 18.23 4.81 -22.97
C HIS A 129 17.62 5.87 -23.88
N VAL A 130 16.69 6.69 -23.36
CA VAL A 130 16.11 7.80 -24.11
C VAL A 130 17.17 8.84 -24.51
N ALA A 131 18.10 9.19 -23.60
CA ALA A 131 19.15 10.15 -23.89
C ALA A 131 20.07 9.66 -25.04
N ARG A 132 20.50 8.40 -24.99
CA ARG A 132 21.30 7.78 -26.06
C ARG A 132 20.57 7.78 -27.39
N TRP A 133 19.28 7.42 -27.37
CA TRP A 133 18.45 7.44 -28.56
C TRP A 133 18.29 8.86 -29.11
N ALA A 134 17.98 9.84 -28.26
CA ALA A 134 17.75 11.22 -28.67
C ALA A 134 18.97 11.84 -29.36
N VAL A 135 20.18 11.61 -28.81
CA VAL A 135 21.43 12.06 -29.43
C VAL A 135 21.67 11.39 -30.79
N ARG A 136 21.44 10.07 -30.89
CA ARG A 136 21.59 9.33 -32.16
C ARG A 136 20.61 9.81 -33.23
N GLU A 137 19.42 10.23 -32.84
CA GLU A 137 18.39 10.73 -33.75
C GLU A 137 18.52 12.23 -34.07
N GLY A 138 19.49 12.94 -33.49
CA GLY A 138 19.86 14.30 -33.87
C GLY A 138 19.62 15.40 -32.83
N ALA A 139 19.37 15.06 -31.56
CA ALA A 139 19.38 16.07 -30.51
C ALA A 139 20.78 16.70 -30.37
N GLU A 140 20.85 18.03 -30.48
CA GLU A 140 22.10 18.78 -30.43
C GLU A 140 22.55 19.02 -28.98
N HIS A 141 21.59 19.10 -28.06
CA HIS A 141 21.82 19.23 -26.63
C HIS A 141 20.84 18.38 -25.83
N VAL A 142 21.31 17.71 -24.77
CA VAL A 142 20.46 16.96 -23.85
C VAL A 142 20.69 17.45 -22.42
N VAL A 143 19.60 17.73 -21.72
CA VAL A 143 19.61 18.13 -20.31
C VAL A 143 19.08 16.97 -19.48
N LEU A 144 19.94 16.37 -18.66
CA LEU A 144 19.60 15.26 -17.79
C LEU A 144 19.40 15.77 -16.37
N THR A 145 18.20 15.64 -15.82
CA THR A 145 17.93 16.00 -14.43
C THR A 145 17.67 14.78 -13.56
N SER A 146 18.21 14.80 -12.35
CA SER A 146 17.84 13.90 -11.26
C SER A 146 18.20 14.55 -9.93
N ARG A 147 17.63 14.08 -8.82
CA ARG A 147 17.95 14.61 -7.47
C ARG A 147 19.45 14.60 -7.14
N ARG A 148 20.21 13.65 -7.70
CA ARG A 148 21.65 13.50 -7.45
C ARG A 148 22.53 14.16 -8.54
N GLY A 149 21.97 14.52 -9.69
CA GLY A 149 22.73 15.06 -10.82
C GLY A 149 23.94 14.20 -11.18
N LEU A 150 25.12 14.81 -11.31
CA LEU A 150 26.38 14.12 -11.60
C LEU A 150 26.84 13.15 -10.51
N ALA A 151 26.33 13.27 -9.28
CA ALA A 151 26.62 12.33 -8.21
C ALA A 151 25.78 11.04 -8.30
N ALA A 152 24.86 10.94 -9.26
CA ALA A 152 24.17 9.68 -9.54
C ALA A 152 25.16 8.65 -10.12
N GLU A 153 24.98 7.38 -9.73
CA GLU A 153 25.74 6.26 -10.26
C GLU A 153 25.66 6.20 -11.79
N GLY A 154 26.81 6.10 -12.46
CA GLY A 154 26.90 6.06 -13.92
C GLY A 154 26.66 7.38 -14.67
N ALA A 155 26.27 8.48 -13.99
CA ALA A 155 25.94 9.74 -14.65
C ALA A 155 27.13 10.39 -15.38
N ALA A 156 28.33 10.35 -14.77
CA ALA A 156 29.54 10.88 -15.40
C ALA A 156 29.93 10.10 -16.66
N ALA A 157 29.82 8.76 -16.62
CA ALA A 157 30.08 7.90 -17.77
C ALA A 157 29.05 8.11 -18.88
N LEU A 158 27.77 8.24 -18.54
CA LEU A 158 26.70 8.55 -19.49
C LEU A 158 26.93 9.91 -20.16
N ARG A 159 27.34 10.93 -19.40
CA ARG A 159 27.66 12.25 -19.97
C ARG A 159 28.75 12.13 -21.03
N THR A 160 29.87 11.50 -20.70
CA THR A 160 30.98 11.32 -21.63
C THR A 160 30.58 10.51 -22.86
N GLU A 161 29.81 9.45 -22.69
CA GLU A 161 29.28 8.66 -23.82
C GLU A 161 28.43 9.51 -24.78
N LEU A 162 27.54 10.36 -24.25
CA LEU A 162 26.66 11.21 -25.06
C LEU A 162 27.43 12.36 -25.73
N GLU A 163 28.46 12.90 -25.08
CA GLU A 163 29.39 13.88 -25.67
C GLU A 163 30.21 13.28 -26.82
N GLU A 164 30.67 12.04 -26.68
CA GLU A 164 31.37 11.30 -27.75
C GLU A 164 30.47 11.00 -28.95
N LEU A 165 29.16 10.86 -28.73
CA LEU A 165 28.15 10.74 -29.79
C LEU A 165 27.85 12.08 -30.49
N GLY A 166 28.39 13.20 -30.01
CA GLY A 166 28.38 14.49 -30.69
C GLY A 166 27.36 15.51 -30.18
N ALA A 167 26.66 15.25 -29.08
CA ALA A 167 25.75 16.21 -28.45
C ALA A 167 26.42 16.96 -27.29
N GLU A 168 25.93 18.16 -27.00
CA GLU A 168 26.22 18.83 -25.73
C GLU A 168 25.38 18.22 -24.61
N VAL A 169 25.94 18.09 -23.41
CA VAL A 169 25.26 17.42 -22.30
C VAL A 169 25.34 18.26 -21.02
N SER A 170 24.17 18.66 -20.54
CA SER A 170 24.03 19.29 -19.23
C SER A 170 23.44 18.30 -18.23
N VAL A 171 24.10 18.08 -17.10
CA VAL A 171 23.58 17.20 -16.02
C VAL A 171 23.36 18.05 -14.77
N ALA A 172 22.10 18.20 -14.37
CA ALA A 172 21.71 19.03 -13.23
C ALA A 172 21.16 18.20 -12.07
N ALA A 173 21.59 18.54 -10.85
CA ALA A 173 20.97 18.06 -9.62
C ALA A 173 19.67 18.86 -9.41
N CYS A 174 18.54 18.27 -9.79
CA CYS A 174 17.24 18.93 -9.77
C CYS A 174 16.15 17.89 -9.46
N ASP A 175 15.34 18.18 -8.46
CA ASP A 175 14.07 17.48 -8.26
C ASP A 175 13.03 18.08 -9.22
N ALA A 176 12.36 17.24 -10.00
CA ALA A 176 11.34 17.72 -10.93
C ALA A 176 10.12 18.32 -10.21
N ALA A 177 9.90 17.94 -8.95
CA ALA A 177 8.84 18.51 -8.11
C ALA A 177 9.24 19.86 -7.46
N ASP A 178 10.48 20.32 -7.64
CA ASP A 178 10.94 21.62 -7.17
C ASP A 178 10.82 22.65 -8.30
N ARG A 179 9.91 23.62 -8.11
CA ARG A 179 9.61 24.65 -9.10
C ARG A 179 10.80 25.56 -9.38
N ASP A 180 11.51 26.01 -8.34
CA ASP A 180 12.56 27.00 -8.50
C ASP A 180 13.78 26.36 -9.17
N ALA A 181 14.14 25.14 -8.76
CA ALA A 181 15.20 24.37 -9.42
C ALA A 181 14.88 24.10 -10.90
N LEU A 182 13.63 23.78 -11.23
CA LEU A 182 13.23 23.52 -12.61
C LEU A 182 13.23 24.79 -13.48
N VAL A 183 12.84 25.94 -12.92
CA VAL A 183 12.98 27.25 -13.58
C VAL A 183 14.44 27.53 -13.89
N GLU A 184 15.35 27.33 -12.94
CA GLU A 184 16.79 27.53 -13.16
C GLU A 184 17.34 26.62 -14.26
N VAL A 185 16.96 25.35 -14.28
CA VAL A 185 17.36 24.41 -15.33
C VAL A 185 16.87 24.86 -16.69
N ILE A 186 15.59 25.26 -16.82
CA ILE A 186 15.01 25.71 -18.09
C ILE A 186 15.66 27.01 -18.56
N ALA A 187 15.88 27.97 -17.66
CA ALA A 187 16.52 29.25 -17.98
C ALA A 187 18.00 29.10 -18.37
N GLY A 188 18.68 28.04 -17.90
CA GLY A 188 20.05 27.71 -18.26
C GLY A 188 20.22 27.07 -19.64
N ILE A 189 19.13 26.73 -20.34
CA ILE A 189 19.20 26.12 -21.67
C ILE A 189 19.73 27.16 -22.68
N PRO A 190 20.79 26.86 -23.44
CA PRO A 190 21.36 27.84 -24.35
C PRO A 190 20.43 28.21 -25.51
N GLU A 191 20.34 29.50 -25.83
CA GLU A 191 19.49 30.01 -26.94
C GLU A 191 19.84 29.39 -28.30
N ARG A 192 21.10 28.99 -28.52
CA ARG A 192 21.54 28.31 -29.76
C ARG A 192 20.87 26.94 -29.97
N PHE A 193 20.46 26.29 -28.88
CA PHE A 193 19.78 25.00 -28.87
C PHE A 193 18.49 25.13 -28.07
N PRO A 194 17.43 25.75 -28.62
CA PRO A 194 16.20 25.99 -27.87
C PRO A 194 15.58 24.68 -27.37
N LEU A 195 14.84 24.74 -26.26
CA LEU A 195 14.09 23.58 -25.75
C LEU A 195 12.97 23.20 -26.72
N ARG A 196 13.06 22.01 -27.31
CA ARG A 196 12.06 21.48 -28.27
C ARG A 196 11.44 20.16 -27.81
N GLY A 197 12.10 19.44 -26.91
CA GLY A 197 11.59 18.17 -26.38
C GLY A 197 11.62 18.13 -24.85
N VAL A 198 10.55 17.62 -24.25
CA VAL A 198 10.51 17.27 -22.82
C VAL A 198 10.19 15.78 -22.70
N VAL A 199 10.97 15.05 -21.90
CA VAL A 199 10.70 13.67 -21.54
C VAL A 199 10.68 13.54 -20.01
N HIS A 200 9.50 13.22 -19.48
CA HIS A 200 9.31 12.99 -18.06
C HIS A 200 9.40 11.50 -17.74
N ALA A 201 10.60 11.03 -17.39
CA ALA A 201 10.90 9.65 -16.98
C ALA A 201 11.17 9.51 -15.47
N ALA A 202 10.95 10.57 -14.69
CA ALA A 202 11.09 10.50 -13.24
C ALA A 202 9.98 9.62 -12.62
N GLY A 203 10.34 8.87 -11.59
CA GLY A 203 9.41 8.02 -10.87
C GLY A 203 10.08 7.24 -9.75
N VAL A 204 9.28 6.88 -8.77
CA VAL A 204 9.64 5.99 -7.67
C VAL A 204 8.53 4.94 -7.51
N LEU A 205 8.92 3.72 -7.12
CA LEU A 205 7.97 2.71 -6.67
C LEU A 205 7.99 2.66 -5.15
N ASP A 206 6.81 2.61 -4.57
CA ASP A 206 6.56 2.37 -3.14
C ASP A 206 5.27 1.53 -3.08
N ASP A 207 5.40 0.29 -3.58
CA ASP A 207 4.29 -0.63 -3.78
C ASP A 207 3.76 -1.14 -2.43
N GLY A 208 2.45 -1.32 -2.36
CA GLY A 208 1.73 -1.84 -1.19
C GLY A 208 0.26 -2.04 -1.52
N VAL A 209 -0.35 -3.03 -0.88
CA VAL A 209 -1.81 -3.25 -0.94
C VAL A 209 -2.54 -2.05 -0.34
N LEU A 210 -3.75 -1.77 -0.84
CA LEU A 210 -4.54 -0.60 -0.44
C LEU A 210 -4.83 -0.57 1.05
N ASP A 211 -5.03 -1.72 1.69
CA ASP A 211 -5.25 -1.83 3.14
C ASP A 211 -4.10 -1.22 3.97
N GLY A 212 -2.86 -1.44 3.54
CA GLY A 212 -1.66 -0.97 4.23
C GLY A 212 -1.07 0.32 3.66
N LEU A 213 -1.57 0.80 2.53
CA LEU A 213 -1.03 1.98 1.85
C LEU A 213 -1.26 3.24 2.69
N THR A 214 -0.17 3.93 3.04
CA THR A 214 -0.23 5.18 3.81
C THR A 214 -0.37 6.41 2.89
N VAL A 215 -0.85 7.51 3.47
CA VAL A 215 -0.94 8.81 2.75
C VAL A 215 0.45 9.32 2.36
N ASP A 216 1.46 9.09 3.20
CA ASP A 216 2.84 9.51 2.92
C ASP A 216 3.47 8.70 1.78
N GLN A 217 3.23 7.38 1.73
CA GLN A 217 3.61 6.55 0.59
C GLN A 217 2.97 7.05 -0.70
N LEU A 218 1.66 7.30 -0.66
CA LEU A 218 0.93 7.86 -1.80
C LEU A 218 1.51 9.21 -2.24
N ALA A 219 1.76 10.12 -1.30
CA ALA A 219 2.33 11.44 -1.58
C ALA A 219 3.72 11.37 -2.20
N ARG A 220 4.59 10.46 -1.73
CA ARG A 220 5.93 10.25 -2.31
C ARG A 220 5.87 9.79 -3.77
N VAL A 221 5.01 8.81 -4.09
CA VAL A 221 4.87 8.30 -5.45
C VAL A 221 4.25 9.35 -6.37
N LEU A 222 3.23 10.06 -5.90
CA LEU A 222 2.60 11.14 -6.67
C LEU A 222 3.57 12.31 -6.88
N GLY A 223 4.32 12.75 -5.87
CA GLY A 223 5.24 13.89 -5.99
C GLY A 223 6.24 13.73 -7.14
N ALA A 224 6.88 12.58 -7.25
CA ALA A 224 7.90 12.36 -8.29
C ALA A 224 7.35 12.37 -9.73
N LYS A 225 6.10 11.94 -9.94
CA LYS A 225 5.46 11.81 -11.27
C LYS A 225 4.47 12.93 -11.58
N VAL A 226 3.50 13.13 -10.70
CA VAL A 226 2.39 14.07 -10.90
C VAL A 226 2.88 15.50 -10.81
N GLU A 227 3.58 15.84 -9.74
CA GLU A 227 4.00 17.22 -9.50
C GLU A 227 5.08 17.66 -10.50
N GLY A 228 6.05 16.78 -10.79
CA GLY A 228 7.04 17.04 -11.84
C GLY A 228 6.41 17.26 -13.22
N ALA A 229 5.44 16.42 -13.62
CA ALA A 229 4.75 16.61 -14.89
C ALA A 229 3.88 17.88 -14.93
N ARG A 230 3.25 18.25 -13.80
CA ARG A 230 2.47 19.49 -13.65
C ARG A 230 3.36 20.72 -13.85
N LEU A 231 4.50 20.78 -13.14
CA LEU A 231 5.43 21.89 -13.24
C LEU A 231 6.06 21.99 -14.63
N LEU A 232 6.48 20.86 -15.22
CA LEU A 232 6.93 20.84 -16.61
C LEU A 232 5.84 21.37 -17.56
N HIS A 233 4.58 21.00 -17.37
CA HIS A 233 3.49 21.50 -18.20
C HIS A 233 3.35 23.03 -18.10
N GLU A 234 3.33 23.57 -16.87
CA GLU A 234 3.15 25.00 -16.62
C GLU A 234 4.34 25.83 -17.13
N LEU A 235 5.57 25.39 -16.85
CA LEU A 235 6.77 26.14 -17.20
C LEU A 235 7.12 26.08 -18.70
N THR A 236 6.52 25.15 -19.44
CA THR A 236 6.76 24.98 -20.88
C THR A 236 5.52 25.23 -21.74
N ALA A 237 4.43 25.74 -21.16
CA ALA A 237 3.17 25.96 -21.86
C ALA A 237 3.30 26.94 -23.04
N ASP A 238 4.15 27.96 -22.89
CA ASP A 238 4.37 29.01 -23.90
C ASP A 238 5.53 28.69 -24.87
N LEU A 239 6.14 27.51 -24.75
CA LEU A 239 7.26 27.09 -25.60
C LEU A 239 6.78 26.26 -26.80
N GLU A 240 7.41 26.47 -27.95
CA GLU A 240 7.18 25.66 -29.15
C GLU A 240 7.88 24.30 -29.05
N LEU A 241 7.24 23.37 -28.34
CA LEU A 241 7.72 21.99 -28.20
C LEU A 241 7.27 21.11 -29.36
N ASP A 242 8.21 20.35 -29.94
CA ASP A 242 7.92 19.27 -30.88
C ASP A 242 7.39 18.03 -30.15
N ALA A 243 7.83 17.82 -28.91
CA ALA A 243 7.43 16.68 -28.10
C ALA A 243 7.35 17.01 -26.60
N PHE A 244 6.31 16.51 -25.95
CA PHE A 244 6.16 16.48 -24.50
C PHE A 244 5.72 15.07 -24.10
N VAL A 245 6.68 14.27 -23.68
CA VAL A 245 6.53 12.83 -23.47
C VAL A 245 6.44 12.53 -21.97
N LEU A 246 5.39 11.80 -21.58
CA LEU A 246 5.18 11.34 -20.21
C LEU A 246 5.34 9.82 -20.17
N PHE A 247 6.28 9.34 -19.35
CA PHE A 247 6.45 7.91 -19.11
C PHE A 247 5.40 7.44 -18.09
N SER A 248 4.26 7.01 -18.63
CA SER A 248 3.19 6.36 -17.88
C SER A 248 3.49 4.86 -17.72
N SER A 249 2.51 4.09 -17.25
CA SER A 249 2.64 2.65 -17.09
C SER A 249 1.33 1.93 -17.38
N PHE A 250 1.44 0.71 -17.92
CA PHE A 250 0.31 -0.20 -18.10
C PHE A 250 -0.51 -0.40 -16.83
N ALA A 251 0.13 -0.38 -15.64
CA ALA A 251 -0.55 -0.44 -14.35
C ALA A 251 -1.55 0.70 -14.12
N GLY A 252 -1.30 1.89 -14.68
CA GLY A 252 -2.26 3.01 -14.65
C GLY A 252 -3.49 2.78 -15.52
N VAL A 253 -3.38 1.93 -16.55
CA VAL A 253 -4.42 1.68 -17.55
C VAL A 253 -5.33 0.52 -17.13
N VAL A 254 -4.77 -0.61 -16.70
CA VAL A 254 -5.55 -1.82 -16.33
C VAL A 254 -5.69 -2.00 -14.82
N GLY A 255 -4.80 -1.40 -14.03
CA GLY A 255 -4.61 -1.69 -12.61
C GLY A 255 -3.55 -2.76 -12.38
N GLY A 256 -2.82 -2.66 -11.27
CA GLY A 256 -1.92 -3.70 -10.77
C GLY A 256 -2.13 -3.86 -9.27
N ALA A 257 -2.43 -5.07 -8.81
CA ALA A 257 -2.55 -5.34 -7.38
C ALA A 257 -1.24 -4.99 -6.65
N GLY A 258 -1.36 -4.27 -5.53
CA GLY A 258 -0.27 -3.68 -4.77
C GLY A 258 0.30 -2.40 -5.37
N GLN A 259 -0.31 -1.82 -6.41
CA GLN A 259 0.22 -0.65 -7.13
C GLN A 259 -0.74 0.55 -7.12
N GLY A 260 -1.56 0.71 -6.08
CA GLY A 260 -2.58 1.76 -6.00
C GLY A 260 -2.04 3.17 -6.22
N ALA A 261 -0.95 3.53 -5.53
CA ALA A 261 -0.31 4.84 -5.67
C ALA A 261 0.31 5.04 -7.07
N TYR A 262 0.96 4.00 -7.59
CA TYR A 262 1.60 4.05 -8.90
C TYR A 262 0.57 4.14 -10.03
N ALA A 263 -0.53 3.38 -9.96
CA ALA A 263 -1.62 3.45 -10.92
C ALA A 263 -2.27 4.84 -10.92
N ALA A 264 -2.51 5.43 -9.75
CA ALA A 264 -3.02 6.80 -9.61
C ALA A 264 -2.10 7.84 -10.28
N ALA A 265 -0.79 7.74 -10.03
CA ALA A 265 0.20 8.65 -10.62
C ALA A 265 0.23 8.56 -12.15
N ASN A 266 0.21 7.35 -12.71
CA ASN A 266 0.26 7.15 -14.15
C ASN A 266 -1.05 7.52 -14.85
N ALA A 267 -2.21 7.29 -14.23
CA ALA A 267 -3.49 7.76 -14.77
C ALA A 267 -3.56 9.29 -14.87
N TYR A 268 -2.91 10.03 -13.96
CA TYR A 268 -2.75 11.48 -14.09
C TYR A 268 -1.92 11.86 -15.31
N LEU A 269 -0.81 11.15 -15.57
CA LEU A 269 0.06 11.42 -16.73
C LEU A 269 -0.70 11.21 -18.04
N ASP A 270 -1.47 10.13 -18.14
CA ASP A 270 -2.33 9.85 -19.31
C ASP A 270 -3.32 11.00 -19.55
N ALA A 271 -3.99 11.43 -18.48
CA ALA A 271 -4.96 12.53 -18.53
C ALA A 271 -4.31 13.89 -18.88
N LEU A 272 -3.09 14.15 -18.38
CA LEU A 272 -2.35 15.37 -18.68
C LEU A 272 -1.98 15.44 -20.17
N ALA A 273 -1.54 14.33 -20.78
CA ALA A 273 -1.25 14.30 -22.21
C ALA A 273 -2.50 14.59 -23.05
N VAL A 274 -3.65 14.00 -22.69
CA VAL A 274 -4.95 14.29 -23.33
C VAL A 274 -5.33 15.76 -23.18
N ALA A 275 -5.18 16.34 -21.99
CA ALA A 275 -5.47 17.75 -21.73
C ALA A 275 -4.58 18.68 -22.57
N ARG A 276 -3.26 18.39 -22.65
CA ARG A 276 -2.31 19.16 -23.45
C ARG A 276 -2.68 19.16 -24.94
N ARG A 277 -2.95 17.99 -25.51
CA ARG A 277 -3.40 17.87 -26.92
C ARG A 277 -4.72 18.59 -27.15
N GLY A 278 -5.65 18.52 -26.20
CA GLY A 278 -6.92 19.27 -26.25
C GLY A 278 -6.75 20.80 -26.24
N ALA A 279 -5.64 21.29 -25.70
CA ALA A 279 -5.23 22.69 -25.72
C ALA A 279 -4.37 23.07 -26.94
N GLY A 280 -4.10 22.13 -27.86
CA GLY A 280 -3.24 22.35 -29.03
C GLY A 280 -1.74 22.27 -28.73
N LEU A 281 -1.34 21.83 -27.54
CA LEU A 281 0.06 21.64 -27.15
C LEU A 281 0.53 20.22 -27.47
N ALA A 282 1.83 20.05 -27.72
CA ALA A 282 2.44 18.72 -27.78
C ALA A 282 2.21 17.95 -26.47
N GLY A 283 1.89 16.67 -26.56
CA GLY A 283 1.59 15.82 -25.41
C GLY A 283 1.38 14.37 -25.81
N THR A 284 2.23 13.48 -25.31
CA THR A 284 2.12 12.03 -25.52
C THR A 284 2.46 11.31 -24.21
N ALA A 285 1.53 10.54 -23.68
CA ALA A 285 1.77 9.61 -22.60
C ALA A 285 1.91 8.20 -23.18
N VAL A 286 2.96 7.49 -22.78
CA VAL A 286 3.14 6.08 -23.13
C VAL A 286 3.06 5.24 -21.87
N ALA A 287 2.01 4.42 -21.79
CA ALA A 287 1.77 3.45 -20.74
C ALA A 287 2.57 2.18 -21.03
N TRP A 288 3.81 2.15 -20.53
CA TRP A 288 4.75 1.06 -20.78
C TRP A 288 4.42 -0.22 -19.99
N GLY A 289 4.64 -1.36 -20.63
CA GLY A 289 4.99 -2.61 -19.96
C GLY A 289 6.40 -2.56 -19.35
N PRO A 290 6.86 -3.63 -18.67
CA PRO A 290 8.19 -3.67 -18.08
C PRO A 290 9.27 -3.62 -19.17
N TRP A 291 10.41 -2.97 -18.88
CA TRP A 291 11.59 -2.96 -19.75
C TRP A 291 12.62 -3.95 -19.21
N ALA A 292 13.21 -4.74 -20.09
CA ALA A 292 14.22 -5.73 -19.73
C ALA A 292 15.51 -5.06 -19.26
N GLU A 293 16.20 -5.70 -18.31
CA GLU A 293 17.57 -5.36 -17.89
C GLU A 293 17.76 -3.91 -17.40
N SER A 294 16.68 -3.21 -17.04
CA SER A 294 16.73 -1.77 -16.73
C SER A 294 15.60 -1.33 -15.80
N GLY A 295 15.94 -0.45 -14.84
CA GLY A 295 14.97 0.38 -14.11
C GLY A 295 14.16 -0.34 -13.03
N MET A 296 13.02 0.27 -12.68
CA MET A 296 12.14 -0.16 -11.58
C MET A 296 11.58 -1.59 -11.74
N ALA A 297 11.55 -2.12 -12.97
CA ALA A 297 11.09 -3.48 -13.27
C ALA A 297 12.17 -4.56 -13.11
N ALA A 298 13.45 -4.19 -12.92
CA ALA A 298 14.56 -5.13 -12.84
C ALA A 298 15.01 -5.44 -11.40
N SER A 299 14.39 -4.85 -10.38
CA SER A 299 14.80 -4.97 -8.96
C SER A 299 13.64 -5.35 -8.03
N GLY A 300 13.95 -6.08 -6.95
CA GLY A 300 13.01 -6.44 -5.88
C GLY A 300 11.76 -7.20 -6.33
N ARG A 301 10.66 -7.06 -5.57
CA ARG A 301 9.33 -7.68 -5.81
C ARG A 301 8.73 -7.34 -7.19
N ALA A 302 9.18 -6.26 -7.83
CA ALA A 302 8.75 -5.91 -9.18
C ALA A 302 9.37 -6.83 -10.25
N GLY A 303 10.65 -7.20 -10.10
CA GLY A 303 11.34 -8.12 -11.02
C GLY A 303 10.81 -9.56 -10.95
N GLU A 304 10.40 -10.02 -9.77
CA GLU A 304 9.79 -11.34 -9.59
C GLU A 304 8.41 -11.45 -10.24
N ARG A 305 7.58 -10.39 -10.14
CA ARG A 305 6.28 -10.30 -10.83
C ARG A 305 6.42 -10.36 -12.36
N VAL A 306 7.51 -9.83 -12.91
CA VAL A 306 7.76 -9.84 -14.37
C VAL A 306 8.21 -11.22 -14.87
N ARG A 307 8.97 -12.00 -14.08
CA ARG A 307 9.50 -13.31 -14.50
C ARG A 307 8.45 -14.42 -14.64
N GLY A 308 7.21 -14.19 -14.20
CA GLY A 308 6.07 -15.11 -14.36
C GLY A 308 4.72 -14.45 -14.62
N GLY A 309 4.70 -13.13 -14.80
CA GLY A 309 3.48 -12.32 -14.96
C GLY A 309 2.92 -12.35 -16.39
N ALA A 310 1.74 -11.75 -16.56
CA ALA A 310 1.04 -11.71 -17.86
C ALA A 310 1.55 -10.61 -18.82
N VAL A 311 2.60 -9.88 -18.43
CA VAL A 311 3.21 -8.83 -19.27
C VAL A 311 4.72 -9.06 -19.29
N SER A 312 5.25 -9.30 -20.48
CA SER A 312 6.66 -9.62 -20.71
C SER A 312 7.53 -8.36 -20.75
N ALA A 313 8.79 -8.52 -20.36
CA ALA A 313 9.77 -7.44 -20.42
C ALA A 313 10.20 -7.16 -21.86
N MET A 314 10.13 -5.90 -22.29
CA MET A 314 10.52 -5.46 -23.62
C MET A 314 12.00 -5.06 -23.68
N ALA A 315 12.68 -5.39 -24.77
CA ALA A 315 14.05 -4.93 -25.00
C ALA A 315 14.09 -3.38 -25.09
N PRO A 316 15.00 -2.69 -24.37
CA PRO A 316 15.06 -1.22 -24.37
C PRO A 316 15.19 -0.58 -25.75
N ALA A 317 15.92 -1.21 -26.68
CA ALA A 317 16.07 -0.73 -28.06
C ALA A 317 14.72 -0.68 -28.79
N LEU A 318 13.92 -1.76 -28.71
CA LEU A 318 12.58 -1.79 -29.28
C LEU A 318 11.66 -0.75 -28.64
N ALA A 319 11.81 -0.53 -27.33
CA ALA A 319 10.97 0.39 -26.60
C ALA A 319 11.26 1.87 -26.95
N VAL A 320 12.52 2.26 -27.19
CA VAL A 320 12.83 3.61 -27.68
C VAL A 320 12.37 3.83 -29.14
N ASP A 321 12.41 2.80 -29.98
CA ASP A 321 11.84 2.87 -31.34
C ASP A 321 10.32 3.07 -31.28
N ALA A 322 9.65 2.32 -30.41
CA ALA A 322 8.20 2.47 -30.17
C ALA A 322 7.86 3.85 -29.59
N LEU A 323 8.72 4.43 -28.75
CA LEU A 323 8.54 5.80 -28.24
C LEU A 323 8.52 6.80 -29.40
N SER A 324 9.49 6.70 -30.30
CA SER A 324 9.61 7.61 -31.45
C SER A 324 8.36 7.56 -32.35
N TRP A 325 7.86 6.35 -32.60
CA TRP A 325 6.60 6.13 -33.32
C TRP A 325 5.40 6.71 -32.57
N ALA A 326 5.29 6.48 -31.27
CA ALA A 326 4.15 6.90 -30.45
C ALA A 326 3.98 8.43 -30.40
N VAL A 327 5.08 9.18 -30.38
CA VAL A 327 5.03 10.66 -30.38
C VAL A 327 4.43 11.22 -31.67
N GLY A 328 4.64 10.53 -32.80
CA GLY A 328 4.12 10.95 -34.11
C GLY A 328 2.68 10.54 -34.41
N GLN A 329 2.01 9.84 -33.50
CA GLN A 329 0.61 9.46 -33.65
C GLN A 329 -0.36 10.57 -33.16
N GLU A 330 -1.63 10.46 -33.57
CA GLU A 330 -2.68 11.39 -33.16
C GLU A 330 -3.15 11.15 -31.72
N GLU A 331 -3.01 9.92 -31.23
CA GLU A 331 -3.39 9.53 -29.88
C GLU A 331 -2.47 10.17 -28.83
N ALA A 332 -3.09 10.85 -27.86
CA ALA A 332 -2.36 11.49 -26.76
C ALA A 332 -1.85 10.48 -25.71
N ALA A 333 -2.49 9.32 -25.59
CA ALA A 333 -2.15 8.29 -24.60
C ALA A 333 -2.19 6.91 -25.27
N LEU A 334 -1.07 6.18 -25.23
CA LEU A 334 -0.89 4.89 -25.90
C LEU A 334 -0.36 3.85 -24.92
N VAL A 335 -0.80 2.59 -25.08
CA VAL A 335 -0.21 1.44 -24.37
C VAL A 335 0.82 0.78 -25.26
N VAL A 336 2.03 0.58 -24.73
CA VAL A 336 3.09 -0.20 -25.40
C VAL A 336 3.57 -1.27 -24.42
N ALA A 337 3.03 -2.48 -24.58
CA ALA A 337 3.32 -3.62 -23.73
C ALA A 337 3.24 -4.93 -24.52
N ASP A 338 4.09 -5.88 -24.17
CA ASP A 338 4.00 -7.25 -24.65
C ASP A 338 3.15 -8.05 -23.67
N VAL A 339 1.92 -8.37 -24.07
CA VAL A 339 0.88 -8.90 -23.17
C VAL A 339 0.54 -10.33 -23.55
N ASP A 340 0.68 -11.23 -22.58
CA ASP A 340 0.15 -12.59 -22.64
C ASP A 340 -1.34 -12.57 -22.28
N TRP A 341 -2.18 -12.43 -23.30
CA TRP A 341 -3.63 -12.38 -23.15
C TRP A 341 -4.23 -13.68 -22.62
N GLU A 342 -3.56 -14.82 -22.76
CA GLU A 342 -4.01 -16.11 -22.21
C GLU A 342 -4.04 -16.08 -20.69
N ARG A 343 -3.07 -15.40 -20.09
CA ARG A 343 -2.98 -15.21 -18.64
C ARG A 343 -3.77 -14.01 -18.16
N LEU A 344 -3.69 -12.88 -18.88
CA LEU A 344 -4.26 -11.62 -18.40
C LEU A 344 -5.79 -11.58 -18.52
N ALA A 345 -6.36 -12.02 -19.64
CA ALA A 345 -7.78 -11.85 -19.91
C ALA A 345 -8.69 -12.61 -18.91
N PRO A 346 -8.41 -13.89 -18.57
CA PRO A 346 -9.21 -14.59 -17.55
C PRO A 346 -9.07 -13.96 -16.15
N SER A 347 -7.88 -13.46 -15.79
CA SER A 347 -7.65 -12.79 -14.50
C SER A 347 -8.45 -11.49 -14.39
N LEU A 348 -8.47 -10.67 -15.44
CA LEU A 348 -9.28 -9.45 -15.50
C LEU A 348 -10.78 -9.75 -15.52
N ALA A 349 -11.21 -10.81 -16.21
CA ALA A 349 -12.59 -11.25 -16.23
C ALA A 349 -13.08 -11.66 -14.84
N ALA A 350 -12.28 -12.44 -14.10
CA ALA A 350 -12.59 -12.88 -12.75
C ALA A 350 -12.68 -11.72 -11.75
N ALA A 351 -11.79 -10.73 -11.84
CA ALA A 351 -11.76 -9.61 -10.90
C ALA A 351 -12.84 -8.56 -11.19
N ARG A 352 -13.10 -8.25 -12.47
CA ARG A 352 -13.88 -7.05 -12.85
C ARG A 352 -14.62 -7.12 -14.18
N GLY A 353 -14.96 -8.31 -14.66
CA GLY A 353 -15.95 -8.47 -15.74
C GLY A 353 -15.45 -8.39 -17.18
N GLY A 354 -14.13 -8.32 -17.44
CA GLY A 354 -13.53 -8.58 -18.77
C GLY A 354 -13.85 -7.57 -19.88
N THR A 355 -14.79 -6.65 -19.67
CA THR A 355 -15.27 -5.67 -20.65
C THR A 355 -14.15 -4.79 -21.17
N LEU A 356 -13.20 -4.37 -20.33
CA LEU A 356 -12.08 -3.51 -20.72
C LEU A 356 -11.31 -4.05 -21.95
N VAL A 357 -11.16 -5.37 -22.07
CA VAL A 357 -10.36 -6.01 -23.11
C VAL A 357 -11.20 -6.74 -24.15
N SER A 358 -12.53 -6.57 -24.13
CA SER A 358 -13.46 -7.24 -25.06
C SER A 358 -13.16 -6.96 -26.52
N ASP A 359 -12.64 -5.76 -26.81
CA ASP A 359 -12.42 -5.28 -28.18
C ASP A 359 -11.00 -5.60 -28.68
N ILE A 360 -10.20 -6.32 -27.88
CA ILE A 360 -8.90 -6.86 -28.29
C ILE A 360 -9.12 -8.28 -28.86
N PRO A 361 -8.91 -8.51 -30.16
CA PRO A 361 -9.19 -9.80 -30.78
C PRO A 361 -8.50 -10.99 -30.11
N ASP A 362 -7.24 -10.80 -29.68
CA ASP A 362 -6.44 -11.84 -29.03
C ASP A 362 -6.86 -12.12 -27.58
N ALA A 363 -7.53 -11.17 -26.93
CA ALA A 363 -8.08 -11.35 -25.59
C ALA A 363 -9.47 -11.99 -25.65
N HIS A 364 -10.30 -11.60 -26.63
CA HIS A 364 -11.68 -12.05 -26.79
C HIS A 364 -11.81 -13.59 -26.77
N LYS A 365 -10.88 -14.31 -27.42
CA LYS A 365 -10.86 -15.79 -27.42
C LYS A 365 -10.76 -16.42 -26.02
N TYR A 366 -10.23 -15.70 -25.04
CA TYR A 366 -10.08 -16.15 -23.66
C TYR A 366 -11.17 -15.61 -22.73
N LEU A 367 -12.04 -14.71 -23.22
CA LEU A 367 -13.22 -14.21 -22.50
C LEU A 367 -14.46 -15.05 -22.78
N THR A 368 -14.59 -15.59 -24.00
CA THR A 368 -15.80 -16.31 -24.46
C THR A 368 -15.81 -17.81 -24.15
N THR A 369 -14.75 -18.39 -23.59
CA THR A 369 -14.70 -19.81 -23.22
C THR A 369 -15.57 -20.18 -22.02
N GLY A 370 -16.36 -19.23 -21.49
CA GLY A 370 -17.29 -19.43 -20.37
C GLY A 370 -18.78 -19.19 -20.68
N ASP A 371 -19.19 -18.94 -21.93
CA ASP A 371 -20.58 -18.51 -22.25
C ASP A 371 -21.50 -19.61 -22.84
N ASP A 372 -21.04 -20.86 -22.94
CA ASP A 372 -21.92 -22.00 -23.22
C ASP A 372 -22.54 -22.53 -21.92
N GLY A 373 -23.53 -21.81 -21.39
CA GLY A 373 -24.44 -22.36 -20.39
C GLY A 373 -24.97 -21.38 -19.34
N VAL A 374 -26.13 -20.79 -19.63
CA VAL A 374 -27.04 -20.27 -18.60
C VAL A 374 -27.30 -21.39 -17.57
N GLY A 375 -26.64 -21.32 -16.41
CA GLY A 375 -26.97 -22.13 -15.23
C GLY A 375 -25.95 -23.16 -14.73
N ALA A 376 -24.63 -23.00 -14.96
CA ALA A 376 -23.61 -23.79 -14.26
C ALA A 376 -22.63 -22.86 -13.53
N GLY A 377 -22.58 -22.97 -12.20
CA GLY A 377 -21.79 -22.08 -11.35
C GLY A 377 -20.31 -22.06 -11.72
N VAL A 378 -19.68 -20.90 -11.55
CA VAL A 378 -18.22 -20.77 -11.36
C VAL A 378 -17.79 -21.95 -10.51
N ALA A 379 -16.86 -22.79 -10.99
CA ALA A 379 -16.37 -23.92 -10.22
C ALA A 379 -15.82 -23.37 -8.90
N THR A 380 -16.64 -23.46 -7.85
CA THR A 380 -16.34 -22.92 -6.54
C THR A 380 -15.11 -23.63 -6.03
N PHE A 381 -14.35 -23.02 -5.12
CA PHE A 381 -13.23 -23.69 -4.48
C PHE A 381 -13.66 -25.06 -3.92
N ALA A 382 -14.85 -25.14 -3.32
CA ALA A 382 -15.51 -26.38 -2.92
C ALA A 382 -15.74 -27.37 -4.10
N GLY A 383 -16.14 -26.88 -5.27
CA GLY A 383 -16.30 -27.69 -6.49
C GLY A 383 -15.00 -28.23 -7.07
N LYS A 384 -13.87 -27.51 -6.93
CA LYS A 384 -12.53 -27.99 -7.33
C LYS A 384 -12.00 -29.07 -6.39
N LEU A 385 -12.40 -29.00 -5.11
CA LEU A 385 -12.06 -29.98 -4.09
C LEU A 385 -13.05 -31.15 -4.04
N ALA A 386 -14.21 -31.02 -4.69
CA ALA A 386 -15.25 -32.05 -4.73
C ALA A 386 -14.76 -33.30 -5.49
N GLY A 387 -14.80 -34.45 -4.82
CA GLY A 387 -14.36 -35.74 -5.38
C GLY A 387 -12.93 -36.15 -5.00
N LEU A 388 -12.16 -35.29 -4.34
CA LEU A 388 -10.90 -35.65 -3.71
C LEU A 388 -11.14 -36.35 -2.37
N SER A 389 -10.27 -37.30 -2.00
CA SER A 389 -10.23 -37.82 -0.63
C SER A 389 -9.80 -36.73 0.36
N ALA A 390 -10.05 -36.93 1.66
CA ALA A 390 -9.67 -35.95 2.68
C ALA A 390 -8.16 -35.64 2.67
N ASP A 391 -7.32 -36.65 2.45
CA ASP A 391 -5.86 -36.49 2.41
C ASP A 391 -5.40 -35.73 1.15
N GLU A 392 -5.98 -36.03 -0.01
CA GLU A 392 -5.68 -35.33 -1.28
C GLU A 392 -6.16 -33.88 -1.24
N ARG A 393 -7.29 -33.64 -0.57
CA ARG A 393 -7.87 -32.32 -0.39
C ARG A 393 -7.00 -31.45 0.52
N ASN A 394 -6.61 -31.95 1.69
CA ASN A 394 -5.71 -31.25 2.59
C ASN A 394 -4.36 -30.95 1.94
N ALA A 395 -3.81 -31.89 1.15
CA ALA A 395 -2.58 -31.65 0.40
C ALA A 395 -2.74 -30.53 -0.64
N ALA A 396 -3.87 -30.49 -1.36
CA ALA A 396 -4.14 -29.47 -2.37
C ALA A 396 -4.33 -28.06 -1.75
N VAL A 397 -5.04 -27.96 -0.63
CA VAL A 397 -5.25 -26.69 0.08
C VAL A 397 -3.94 -26.22 0.74
N LEU A 398 -3.17 -27.12 1.33
CA LEU A 398 -1.86 -26.79 1.89
C LEU A 398 -0.90 -26.26 0.83
N GLU A 399 -0.86 -26.89 -0.34
CA GLU A 399 -0.01 -26.43 -1.44
C GLU A 399 -0.45 -25.05 -1.97
N LEU A 400 -1.76 -24.79 -2.01
CA LEU A 400 -2.30 -23.46 -2.34
C LEU A 400 -1.81 -22.40 -1.35
N VAL A 401 -1.94 -22.65 -0.04
CA VAL A 401 -1.50 -21.73 1.01
C VAL A 401 0.01 -21.49 0.92
N ARG A 402 0.82 -22.56 0.80
CA ARG A 402 2.28 -22.46 0.71
C ARG A 402 2.73 -21.74 -0.56
N GLY A 403 2.07 -21.97 -1.69
CA GLY A 403 2.35 -21.27 -2.94
C GLY A 403 2.09 -19.76 -2.84
N HIS A 404 0.95 -19.36 -2.26
CA HIS A 404 0.66 -17.94 -2.04
C HIS A 404 1.59 -17.31 -1.00
N ALA A 405 1.90 -18.01 0.10
CA ALA A 405 2.83 -17.53 1.12
C ALA A 405 4.26 -17.35 0.58
N ALA A 406 4.76 -18.31 -0.19
CA ALA A 406 6.05 -18.22 -0.88
C ALA A 406 6.11 -17.00 -1.79
N SER A 407 5.06 -16.78 -2.59
CA SER A 407 4.99 -15.63 -3.48
C SER A 407 4.88 -14.29 -2.73
N VAL A 408 4.25 -14.24 -1.56
CA VAL A 408 4.23 -13.04 -0.69
C VAL A 408 5.60 -12.78 -0.06
N LEU A 409 6.38 -13.81 0.26
CA LEU A 409 7.74 -13.65 0.81
C LEU A 409 8.84 -13.50 -0.26
N GLY A 410 8.49 -13.56 -1.56
CA GLY A 410 9.47 -13.47 -2.65
C GLY A 410 10.29 -14.75 -2.85
N HIS A 411 9.77 -15.89 -2.42
CA HIS A 411 10.39 -17.18 -2.64
C HIS A 411 9.94 -17.81 -3.97
N ALA A 412 10.85 -18.53 -4.62
CA ALA A 412 10.60 -19.13 -5.93
C ALA A 412 9.74 -20.41 -5.90
N SER A 413 9.58 -21.04 -4.74
CA SER A 413 8.82 -22.29 -4.58
C SER A 413 8.07 -22.34 -3.25
N ALA A 414 6.91 -22.99 -3.24
CA ALA A 414 6.14 -23.36 -2.05
C ALA A 414 6.96 -24.21 -1.06
N ASP A 415 7.98 -24.94 -1.55
CA ASP A 415 8.88 -25.77 -0.73
C ASP A 415 9.69 -24.98 0.29
N SER A 416 9.88 -23.69 0.04
CA SER A 416 10.54 -22.77 0.99
C SER A 416 9.71 -22.48 2.24
N ILE A 417 8.39 -22.75 2.19
CA ILE A 417 7.47 -22.55 3.30
C ILE A 417 7.32 -23.86 4.06
N GLU A 418 7.85 -23.91 5.26
CA GLU A 418 7.71 -25.05 6.15
C GLU A 418 6.28 -25.10 6.72
N PRO A 419 5.51 -26.20 6.53
CA PRO A 419 4.08 -26.22 6.84
C PRO A 419 3.71 -25.87 8.29
N GLY A 420 4.50 -26.36 9.26
CA GLY A 420 4.26 -26.17 10.69
C GLY A 420 5.00 -25.00 11.32
N ARG A 421 5.76 -24.23 10.55
CA ARG A 421 6.49 -23.07 11.08
C ARG A 421 5.60 -21.85 11.07
N ALA A 422 5.67 -21.05 12.13
CA ALA A 422 4.85 -19.85 12.25
C ALA A 422 5.22 -18.83 11.15
N PHE A 423 4.22 -18.22 10.53
CA PHE A 423 4.39 -17.22 9.49
C PHE A 423 5.26 -16.04 9.97
N ARG A 424 5.14 -15.63 11.23
CA ARG A 424 6.00 -14.59 11.84
C ARG A 424 7.48 -14.94 11.77
N ASP A 425 7.83 -16.20 12.05
CA ASP A 425 9.22 -16.68 12.02
C ASP A 425 9.76 -16.83 10.60
N LEU A 426 8.86 -16.83 9.61
CA LEU A 426 9.17 -16.83 8.18
C LEU A 426 9.25 -15.41 7.59
N GLY A 427 9.01 -14.36 8.41
CA GLY A 427 9.11 -12.97 8.01
C GLY A 427 7.79 -12.31 7.61
N PHE A 428 6.64 -12.89 7.99
CA PHE A 428 5.36 -12.18 7.87
C PHE A 428 5.25 -11.08 8.92
N ASP A 429 4.91 -9.89 8.43
CA ASP A 429 4.47 -8.70 9.16
C ASP A 429 2.96 -8.44 8.94
N SER A 430 2.44 -7.33 9.48
CA SER A 430 1.03 -6.96 9.34
C SER A 430 0.59 -6.67 7.90
N LEU A 431 1.50 -6.28 6.99
CA LEU A 431 1.17 -5.93 5.61
C LEU A 431 1.17 -7.16 4.69
N THR A 432 2.17 -8.02 4.84
CA THR A 432 2.28 -9.31 4.16
C THR A 432 1.18 -10.29 4.59
N ALA A 433 0.74 -10.23 5.85
CA ALA A 433 -0.42 -10.99 6.34
C ALA A 433 -1.70 -10.65 5.56
N VAL A 434 -1.95 -9.36 5.35
CA VAL A 434 -3.08 -8.87 4.56
C VAL A 434 -2.94 -9.24 3.08
N GLU A 435 -1.74 -9.16 2.51
CA GLU A 435 -1.50 -9.56 1.12
C GLU A 435 -1.79 -11.06 0.90
N LEU A 436 -1.37 -11.93 1.82
CA LEU A 436 -1.67 -13.36 1.75
C LEU A 436 -3.19 -13.60 1.85
N ARG A 437 -3.87 -12.93 2.77
CA ARG A 437 -5.33 -12.99 2.90
C ARG A 437 -6.04 -12.59 1.62
N ASN A 438 -5.70 -11.44 1.03
CA ASN A 438 -6.33 -10.96 -0.21
C ASN A 438 -6.11 -11.93 -1.39
N ARG A 439 -4.92 -12.53 -1.47
CA ARG A 439 -4.62 -13.54 -2.50
C ARG A 439 -5.42 -14.82 -2.30
N LEU A 440 -5.59 -15.28 -1.07
CA LEU A 440 -6.39 -16.45 -0.73
C LEU A 440 -7.89 -16.19 -0.93
N ASP A 441 -8.39 -15.00 -0.56
CA ASP A 441 -9.77 -14.55 -0.85
C ASP A 441 -10.06 -14.67 -2.35
N LEU A 442 -9.18 -14.13 -3.19
CA LEU A 442 -9.34 -14.16 -4.64
C LEU A 442 -9.27 -15.59 -5.20
N ALA A 443 -8.32 -16.40 -4.72
CA ALA A 443 -8.12 -17.76 -5.23
C ALA A 443 -9.24 -18.73 -4.82
N THR A 444 -9.82 -18.53 -3.64
CA THR A 444 -10.84 -19.42 -3.06
C THR A 444 -12.27 -18.89 -3.27
N GLY A 445 -12.43 -17.59 -3.48
CA GLY A 445 -13.74 -16.93 -3.47
C GLY A 445 -14.40 -16.87 -2.09
N LEU A 446 -13.66 -17.20 -1.01
CA LEU A 446 -14.12 -17.07 0.37
C LEU A 446 -13.99 -15.62 0.85
N ARG A 447 -14.69 -15.28 1.93
CA ARG A 447 -14.49 -14.02 2.68
C ARG A 447 -13.69 -14.33 3.94
N LEU A 448 -12.38 -14.13 3.88
CA LEU A 448 -11.47 -14.46 4.96
C LEU A 448 -11.25 -13.23 5.88
N PRO A 449 -11.17 -13.42 7.20
CA PRO A 449 -10.98 -12.34 8.16
C PRO A 449 -9.59 -11.69 8.03
N ALA A 450 -9.46 -10.40 8.35
CA ALA A 450 -8.18 -9.69 8.30
C ALA A 450 -7.13 -10.24 9.29
N THR A 451 -7.57 -10.94 10.34
CA THR A 451 -6.75 -11.59 11.36
C THR A 451 -6.28 -13.00 10.98
N LEU A 452 -6.63 -13.49 9.78
CA LEU A 452 -6.40 -14.86 9.30
C LEU A 452 -5.01 -15.43 9.63
N VAL A 453 -3.94 -14.70 9.32
CA VAL A 453 -2.55 -15.16 9.56
C VAL A 453 -2.17 -15.18 11.04
N PHE A 454 -2.87 -14.43 11.89
CA PHE A 454 -2.66 -14.44 13.34
C PHE A 454 -3.51 -15.51 14.02
N ASP A 455 -4.73 -15.72 13.55
CA ASP A 455 -5.65 -16.75 14.05
C ASP A 455 -5.18 -18.16 13.66
N TYR A 456 -4.56 -18.28 12.47
CA TYR A 456 -4.00 -19.51 11.90
C TYR A 456 -2.51 -19.30 11.55
N PRO A 457 -1.62 -19.35 12.55
CA PRO A 457 -0.24 -18.89 12.41
C PRO A 457 0.66 -19.78 11.55
N THR A 458 0.22 -20.96 11.14
CA THR A 458 1.00 -21.87 10.28
C THR A 458 0.26 -22.20 8.98
N ALA A 459 1.00 -22.63 7.95
CA ALA A 459 0.38 -22.99 6.67
C ALA A 459 -0.55 -24.21 6.79
N THR A 460 -0.25 -25.14 7.70
CA THR A 460 -1.13 -26.28 8.02
C THR A 460 -2.44 -25.81 8.66
N GLU A 461 -2.39 -25.01 9.73
CA GLU A 461 -3.61 -24.52 10.42
C GLU A 461 -4.48 -23.67 9.49
N LEU A 462 -3.85 -22.87 8.62
CA LEU A 462 -4.57 -22.07 7.64
C LEU A 462 -5.22 -22.93 6.56
N ALA A 463 -4.55 -23.99 6.11
CA ALA A 463 -5.13 -24.93 5.16
C ALA A 463 -6.33 -25.67 5.74
N ASP A 464 -6.25 -26.10 6.99
CA ASP A 464 -7.36 -26.76 7.70
C ASP A 464 -8.58 -25.82 7.83
N TYR A 465 -8.34 -24.53 8.12
CA TYR A 465 -9.40 -23.52 8.16
C TYR A 465 -10.07 -23.31 6.80
N LEU A 466 -9.29 -23.17 5.73
CA LEU A 466 -9.83 -22.99 4.38
C LEU A 466 -10.63 -24.22 3.92
N ASP A 467 -10.19 -25.42 4.28
CA ASP A 467 -10.95 -26.65 4.03
C ASP A 467 -12.29 -26.63 4.78
N ALA A 468 -12.26 -26.27 6.07
CA ALA A 468 -13.47 -26.22 6.88
C ALA A 468 -14.47 -25.16 6.41
N GLU A 469 -14.01 -24.01 5.90
CA GLU A 469 -14.89 -22.99 5.33
C GLU A 469 -15.44 -23.37 3.94
N ALA A 470 -14.65 -24.04 3.11
CA ALA A 470 -15.12 -24.49 1.80
C ALA A 470 -16.27 -25.50 1.89
N PHE A 471 -16.31 -26.33 2.94
CA PHE A 471 -17.34 -27.35 3.15
C PHE A 471 -18.35 -27.00 4.25
N GLY A 472 -18.32 -25.76 4.78
CA GLY A 472 -19.31 -25.25 5.74
C GLY A 472 -19.27 -25.88 7.13
N THR A 473 -18.17 -26.51 7.52
CA THR A 473 -18.02 -27.15 8.84
C THR A 473 -17.48 -26.20 9.91
N ALA A 474 -16.78 -25.12 9.54
CA ALA A 474 -16.23 -24.13 10.47
C ALA A 474 -17.30 -23.19 11.08
N GLN A 475 -18.20 -22.63 10.27
CA GLN A 475 -19.31 -21.81 10.75
C GLN A 475 -20.25 -22.59 11.69
N THR A 476 -20.47 -23.88 11.41
CA THR A 476 -21.32 -24.76 12.23
C THR A 476 -20.70 -25.03 13.61
N ALA A 477 -19.37 -25.03 13.75
CA ALA A 477 -18.70 -25.21 15.04
C ALA A 477 -18.71 -23.93 15.89
N LEU A 478 -18.66 -22.74 15.26
CA LEU A 478 -18.81 -21.45 15.96
C LEU A 478 -20.26 -21.19 16.40
N ASP A 479 -21.25 -21.61 15.62
CA ASP A 479 -22.68 -21.50 15.96
C ASP A 479 -23.16 -22.59 16.94
N ALA A 480 -22.54 -23.78 16.93
CA ALA A 480 -22.89 -24.88 17.83
C ALA A 480 -22.32 -24.75 19.25
N ILE A 481 -21.34 -23.85 19.46
CA ILE A 481 -20.81 -23.47 20.78
C ILE A 481 -21.34 -22.08 21.17
N VAL A 482 -22.60 -21.82 20.86
CA VAL A 482 -23.37 -20.75 21.52
C VAL A 482 -24.08 -21.41 22.69
N PRO A 483 -23.61 -21.29 23.94
CA PRO A 483 -24.56 -21.35 25.03
C PRO A 483 -25.57 -20.25 24.72
N SER A 484 -26.83 -20.62 24.52
CA SER A 484 -27.93 -19.67 24.53
C SER A 484 -27.87 -18.93 25.86
N ALA A 485 -27.19 -17.79 25.88
CA ALA A 485 -27.25 -16.85 26.97
C ALA A 485 -28.70 -16.37 27.00
N VAL A 486 -29.48 -16.98 27.89
CA VAL A 486 -30.78 -16.44 28.27
C VAL A 486 -30.48 -15.06 28.80
N ALA A 487 -30.96 -14.02 28.10
CA ALA A 487 -30.92 -12.67 28.61
C ALA A 487 -31.69 -12.64 29.94
N VAL A 488 -30.96 -12.72 31.05
CA VAL A 488 -31.44 -12.38 32.37
C VAL A 488 -31.34 -10.85 32.47
N ASP A 489 -32.44 -10.22 32.87
CA ASP A 489 -32.70 -8.77 32.83
C ASP A 489 -31.70 -7.90 33.64
N HIS A 490 -30.66 -8.50 34.23
CA HIS A 490 -29.64 -7.88 35.06
C HIS A 490 -28.29 -8.58 34.83
N ASP A 491 -27.58 -8.27 33.75
CA ASP A 491 -26.29 -8.90 33.39
C ASP A 491 -25.22 -8.59 34.47
N PRO A 492 -24.95 -9.51 35.43
CA PRO A 492 -24.03 -9.23 36.51
C PRO A 492 -22.64 -9.59 36.02
N ILE A 493 -21.80 -8.58 35.75
CA ILE A 493 -20.37 -8.81 35.51
C ILE A 493 -19.81 -9.50 36.76
N ALA A 494 -19.44 -10.77 36.64
CA ALA A 494 -18.79 -11.52 37.69
C ALA A 494 -17.27 -11.36 37.58
N ILE A 495 -16.65 -10.76 38.60
CA ILE A 495 -15.19 -10.74 38.73
C ILE A 495 -14.78 -12.10 39.30
N VAL A 496 -14.34 -13.01 38.44
CA VAL A 496 -13.99 -14.39 38.82
C VAL A 496 -12.55 -14.53 39.34
N ALA A 497 -11.66 -13.60 38.95
CA ALA A 497 -10.29 -13.54 39.43
C ALA A 497 -9.72 -12.13 39.23
N MET A 498 -8.61 -11.86 39.94
CA MET A 498 -7.84 -10.62 39.88
C MET A 498 -6.39 -10.92 40.31
N SER A 499 -5.44 -10.19 39.74
CA SER A 499 -4.05 -10.10 40.19
C SER A 499 -3.68 -8.62 40.31
N CYS A 500 -2.79 -8.29 41.24
CA CYS A 500 -2.26 -6.95 41.40
C CYS A 500 -0.91 -6.96 42.11
N HIS A 501 -0.02 -6.05 41.72
CA HIS A 501 1.26 -5.82 42.39
C HIS A 501 1.32 -4.36 42.85
N PHE A 502 1.61 -4.13 44.14
CA PHE A 502 1.68 -2.79 44.75
C PHE A 502 2.91 -2.66 45.67
N PRO A 503 3.34 -1.42 46.01
CA PRO A 503 4.36 -1.20 47.03
C PRO A 503 4.01 -1.86 48.37
N GLY A 504 5.03 -2.18 49.16
CA GLY A 504 4.86 -2.88 50.44
C GLY A 504 4.79 -4.40 50.32
N ASP A 505 5.45 -4.98 49.30
CA ASP A 505 5.53 -6.44 49.07
C ASP A 505 4.15 -7.09 48.79
N VAL A 506 3.27 -6.34 48.13
CA VAL A 506 1.92 -6.78 47.78
C VAL A 506 1.96 -7.41 46.38
N HIS A 507 1.78 -8.73 46.31
CA HIS A 507 1.73 -9.48 45.05
C HIS A 507 0.36 -10.09 44.76
N THR A 508 -0.59 -9.96 45.69
CA THR A 508 -1.95 -10.49 45.53
C THR A 508 -3.00 -9.52 46.08
N PRO A 509 -4.25 -9.62 45.61
CA PRO A 509 -5.37 -8.89 46.21
C PRO A 509 -5.56 -9.18 47.70
N GLU A 510 -5.24 -10.39 48.15
CA GLU A 510 -5.30 -10.74 49.58
C GLU A 510 -4.22 -10.00 50.39
N ASP A 511 -3.02 -9.82 49.85
CA ASP A 511 -1.96 -9.06 50.50
C ASP A 511 -2.31 -7.57 50.56
N LEU A 512 -2.91 -7.04 49.47
CA LEU A 512 -3.45 -5.67 49.47
C LEU A 512 -4.50 -5.49 50.57
N TRP A 513 -5.42 -6.45 50.69
CA TRP A 513 -6.47 -6.36 51.70
C TRP A 513 -5.90 -6.38 53.12
N ARG A 514 -4.90 -7.22 53.39
CA ARG A 514 -4.20 -7.23 54.69
C ARG A 514 -3.51 -5.90 54.97
N LEU A 515 -2.75 -5.38 54.01
CA LEU A 515 -2.06 -4.10 54.14
C LEU A 515 -3.03 -2.97 54.52
N VAL A 516 -4.18 -2.89 53.84
CA VAL A 516 -5.22 -1.89 54.11
C VAL A 516 -5.90 -2.11 55.46
N ALA A 517 -6.26 -3.37 55.79
CA ALA A 517 -6.94 -3.69 57.04
C ALA A 517 -6.06 -3.45 58.27
N ASP A 518 -4.76 -3.69 58.16
CA ASP A 518 -3.77 -3.50 59.24
C ASP A 518 -3.27 -2.05 59.32
N GLY A 519 -3.65 -1.19 58.37
CA GLY A 519 -3.18 0.20 58.30
C GLY A 519 -1.68 0.31 58.03
N GLY A 520 -1.13 -0.62 57.23
CA GLY A 520 0.29 -0.69 56.92
C GLY A 520 0.77 0.47 56.04
N ASP A 521 2.00 0.90 56.26
CA ASP A 521 2.68 1.89 55.43
C ASP A 521 3.52 1.17 54.36
N ALA A 522 3.30 1.54 53.09
CA ALA A 522 3.97 0.97 51.92
C ALA A 522 5.10 1.87 51.40
N ILE A 523 5.41 2.95 52.10
CA ILE A 523 6.53 3.85 51.81
C ILE A 523 7.81 3.26 52.37
N SER A 524 8.83 3.17 51.52
CA SER A 524 10.11 2.53 51.82
C SER A 524 11.28 3.31 51.20
N GLU A 525 12.50 3.01 51.64
CA GLU A 525 13.71 3.63 51.08
C GLU A 525 13.87 3.33 49.59
N PHE A 526 14.59 4.18 48.86
CA PHE A 526 14.80 3.97 47.42
C PHE A 526 15.52 2.65 47.12
N PRO A 527 15.14 1.91 46.07
CA PRO A 527 15.81 0.66 45.70
C PRO A 527 17.28 0.87 45.30
N ALA A 528 18.19 0.12 45.91
CA ALA A 528 19.63 0.20 45.65
C ALA A 528 20.07 -0.54 44.35
N ASP A 529 19.17 -1.28 43.72
CA ASP A 529 19.43 -2.16 42.59
C ASP A 529 19.15 -1.54 41.21
N ARG A 530 18.77 -0.25 41.17
CA ARG A 530 18.41 0.48 39.94
C ARG A 530 19.56 1.28 39.33
N GLY A 531 20.75 1.22 39.93
CA GLY A 531 21.93 1.97 39.47
C GLY A 531 21.84 3.47 39.73
N TRP A 532 20.97 3.90 40.66
CA TRP A 532 20.86 5.29 41.09
C TRP A 532 21.99 5.67 42.06
N ASP A 533 22.51 6.89 41.92
CA ASP A 533 23.46 7.47 42.90
C ASP A 533 22.68 8.00 44.11
N LEU A 534 22.25 7.10 45.00
CA LEU A 534 21.43 7.47 46.15
C LEU A 534 22.13 8.42 47.13
N ASP A 535 23.46 8.36 47.22
CA ASP A 535 24.26 9.23 48.09
C ASP A 535 24.36 10.65 47.53
N GLY A 536 24.50 10.79 46.21
CA GLY A 536 24.52 12.09 45.51
C GLY A 536 23.13 12.68 45.24
N LEU A 537 22.08 11.85 45.26
CA LEU A 537 20.72 12.25 44.94
C LEU A 537 20.05 13.05 46.06
N TYR A 538 20.42 12.86 47.33
CA TYR A 538 19.75 13.54 48.43
C TYR A 538 20.32 14.94 48.73
N ASP A 539 19.45 15.95 48.77
CA ASP A 539 19.77 17.26 49.35
C ASP A 539 18.60 17.78 50.20
N PRO A 540 18.84 18.28 51.42
CA PRO A 540 17.78 18.85 52.25
C PRO A 540 17.18 20.16 51.69
N ASP A 541 17.83 20.83 50.73
CA ASP A 541 17.30 22.01 50.04
C ASP A 541 16.47 21.59 48.80
N PRO A 542 15.13 21.74 48.84
CA PRO A 542 14.27 21.38 47.72
C PRO A 542 14.48 22.27 46.48
N ALA A 543 15.20 23.38 46.59
CA ALA A 543 15.50 24.28 45.48
C ALA A 543 16.81 23.92 44.76
N ARG A 544 17.55 22.90 45.22
CA ARG A 544 18.80 22.47 44.59
C ARG A 544 18.51 21.59 43.36
N PRO A 545 18.86 22.05 42.13
CA PRO A 545 18.56 21.29 40.92
C PRO A 545 19.30 19.96 40.87
N GLY A 546 18.64 18.94 40.32
CA GLY A 546 19.20 17.59 40.15
C GLY A 546 19.31 16.76 41.44
N THR A 547 18.68 17.19 42.54
CA THR A 547 18.65 16.47 43.82
C THR A 547 17.22 16.30 44.34
N SER A 548 17.00 15.35 45.25
CA SER A 548 15.72 15.04 45.90
C SER A 548 15.81 15.30 47.40
N TYR A 549 14.82 16.00 47.95
CA TYR A 549 14.68 16.16 49.40
C TYR A 549 13.97 14.97 50.08
N ALA A 550 13.43 14.04 49.29
CA ALA A 550 12.80 12.80 49.78
C ALA A 550 13.76 11.61 49.58
N ARG A 551 13.79 10.69 50.57
CA ARG A 551 14.58 9.45 50.56
C ARG A 551 13.71 8.18 50.48
N GLU A 552 12.40 8.35 50.55
CA GLU A 552 11.44 7.26 50.68
C GLU A 552 10.29 7.47 49.68
N GLY A 553 9.71 6.36 49.20
CA GLY A 553 8.61 6.34 48.24
C GLY A 553 7.98 4.95 48.13
N GLY A 554 6.90 4.83 47.37
CA GLY A 554 6.29 3.53 47.08
C GLY A 554 6.96 2.87 45.89
N PHE A 555 7.65 1.74 46.11
CA PHE A 555 8.37 1.03 45.06
C PHE A 555 7.95 -0.43 44.91
N LEU A 556 7.92 -0.91 43.67
CA LEU A 556 7.91 -2.33 43.33
C LEU A 556 9.36 -2.82 43.25
N TYR A 557 9.91 -3.32 44.36
CA TYR A 557 11.30 -3.78 44.40
C TYR A 557 11.57 -4.89 43.37
N GLY A 558 10.62 -5.81 43.18
CA GLY A 558 10.70 -6.90 42.20
C GLY A 558 10.55 -6.48 40.72
N ALA A 559 10.32 -5.20 40.39
CA ALA A 559 10.11 -4.80 38.99
C ALA A 559 11.25 -5.12 37.96
N PRO A 560 12.52 -5.39 38.34
CA PRO A 560 13.53 -5.89 37.39
C PRO A 560 13.38 -7.39 37.10
N GLU A 561 12.70 -8.13 37.97
CA GLU A 561 12.48 -9.56 37.84
C GLU A 561 11.46 -9.82 36.73
N PHE A 562 11.78 -10.71 35.80
CA PHE A 562 10.90 -11.11 34.70
C PHE A 562 11.37 -12.42 34.06
N ASP A 563 10.50 -13.43 33.99
CA ASP A 563 10.81 -14.68 33.27
C ASP A 563 10.55 -14.54 31.76
N ALA A 564 11.51 -13.96 31.06
CA ALA A 564 11.42 -13.75 29.61
C ALA A 564 11.19 -15.05 28.82
N ARG A 565 11.79 -16.16 29.24
CA ARG A 565 11.72 -17.42 28.49
C ARG A 565 10.34 -18.05 28.58
N PHE A 566 9.69 -17.94 29.72
CA PHE A 566 8.33 -18.40 29.92
C PHE A 566 7.37 -17.76 28.91
N PHE A 567 7.52 -16.46 28.64
CA PHE A 567 6.72 -15.73 27.66
C PHE A 567 7.24 -15.84 26.21
N GLY A 568 8.26 -16.65 25.95
CA GLY A 568 8.85 -16.80 24.61
C GLY A 568 9.66 -15.58 24.14
N ILE A 569 10.07 -14.71 25.06
CA ILE A 569 10.79 -13.47 24.78
C ILE A 569 12.30 -13.70 24.91
N SER A 570 13.07 -13.15 23.97
CA SER A 570 14.54 -13.28 24.02
C SER A 570 15.15 -12.46 25.16
N PRO A 571 16.26 -12.89 25.78
CA PRO A 571 16.90 -12.11 26.86
C PRO A 571 17.32 -10.69 26.44
N ARG A 572 17.65 -10.50 25.17
CA ARG A 572 18.04 -9.17 24.63
C ARG A 572 16.84 -8.24 24.52
N GLU A 573 15.71 -8.77 24.08
CA GLU A 573 14.45 -8.03 24.00
C GLU A 573 13.93 -7.70 25.39
N ALA A 574 13.95 -8.68 26.31
CA ALA A 574 13.55 -8.48 27.69
C ALA A 574 14.29 -7.33 28.38
N LEU A 575 15.59 -7.14 28.12
CA LEU A 575 16.36 -6.01 28.66
C LEU A 575 15.85 -4.63 28.19
N ALA A 576 15.28 -4.57 26.98
CA ALA A 576 14.78 -3.35 26.36
C ALA A 576 13.27 -3.10 26.60
N MET A 577 12.54 -4.09 27.14
CA MET A 577 11.11 -3.95 27.41
C MET A 577 10.83 -2.97 28.55
N ASP A 578 9.75 -2.20 28.43
CA ASP A 578 9.23 -1.39 29.54
C ASP A 578 8.84 -2.32 30.72
N PRO A 579 9.27 -2.05 31.97
CA PRO A 579 8.84 -2.83 33.14
C PRO A 579 7.32 -2.95 33.30
N GLN A 580 6.53 -1.96 32.86
CA GLN A 580 5.06 -2.01 32.86
C GLN A 580 4.53 -3.08 31.90
N GLN A 581 5.18 -3.26 30.74
CA GLN A 581 4.82 -4.32 29.79
C GLN A 581 5.11 -5.70 30.39
N ARG A 582 6.21 -5.84 31.12
CA ARG A 582 6.59 -7.09 31.81
C ARG A 582 5.57 -7.44 32.91
N LEU A 583 5.26 -6.47 33.77
CA LEU A 583 4.26 -6.60 34.83
C LEU A 583 2.87 -6.92 34.27
N LEU A 584 2.47 -6.32 33.14
CA LEU A 584 1.20 -6.64 32.50
C LEU A 584 1.13 -8.11 32.07
N LEU A 585 2.22 -8.66 31.51
CA LEU A 585 2.27 -10.06 31.10
C LEU A 585 2.16 -11.01 32.30
N GLU A 586 2.91 -10.75 33.36
CA GLU A 586 2.91 -11.55 34.59
C GLU A 586 1.56 -11.50 35.29
N THR A 587 1.03 -10.30 35.56
CA THR A 587 -0.26 -10.14 36.25
C THR A 587 -1.44 -10.68 35.44
N SER A 588 -1.39 -10.61 34.11
CA SER A 588 -2.40 -11.24 33.25
C SER A 588 -2.36 -12.76 33.38
N TRP A 589 -1.17 -13.36 33.41
CA TRP A 589 -0.99 -14.80 33.58
C TRP A 589 -1.47 -15.26 34.96
N GLU A 590 -1.04 -14.58 36.03
CA GLU A 590 -1.46 -14.85 37.40
C GLU A 590 -2.99 -14.78 37.56
N ALA A 591 -3.65 -13.83 36.89
CA ALA A 591 -5.10 -13.73 36.94
C ALA A 591 -5.79 -14.98 36.36
N PHE A 592 -5.26 -15.56 35.27
CA PHE A 592 -5.77 -16.82 34.71
C PHE A 592 -5.49 -18.01 35.61
N GLU A 593 -4.29 -18.10 36.18
CA GLU A 593 -3.95 -19.17 37.14
C GLU A 593 -4.85 -19.13 38.37
N ARG A 594 -5.12 -17.94 38.92
CA ARG A 594 -6.02 -17.73 40.05
C ARG A 594 -7.47 -18.06 39.70
N ALA A 595 -7.88 -17.86 38.45
CA ALA A 595 -9.19 -18.30 37.96
C ALA A 595 -9.27 -19.83 37.76
N GLY A 596 -8.13 -20.55 37.82
CA GLY A 596 -8.05 -21.96 37.45
C GLY A 596 -8.30 -22.21 35.97
N ILE A 597 -8.07 -21.20 35.12
CA ILE A 597 -8.28 -21.25 33.67
C ILE A 597 -6.94 -21.43 32.98
N ALA A 598 -6.79 -22.50 32.20
CA ALA A 598 -5.63 -22.67 31.32
C ALA A 598 -5.71 -21.64 30.17
N PRO A 599 -4.75 -20.71 30.00
CA PRO A 599 -4.83 -19.67 28.98
C PRO A 599 -5.02 -20.21 27.56
N GLU A 600 -4.40 -21.35 27.24
CA GLU A 600 -4.51 -22.00 25.93
C GLU A 600 -5.92 -22.49 25.63
N SER A 601 -6.73 -22.78 26.66
CA SER A 601 -8.11 -23.23 26.50
C SER A 601 -9.05 -22.14 26.00
N LEU A 602 -8.63 -20.87 26.04
CA LEU A 602 -9.40 -19.73 25.53
C LEU A 602 -9.14 -19.42 24.05
N ARG A 603 -8.22 -20.16 23.40
CA ARG A 603 -7.97 -20.00 21.97
C ARG A 603 -9.25 -20.31 21.17
N GLY A 604 -9.71 -19.34 20.38
CA GLY A 604 -10.94 -19.44 19.58
C GLY A 604 -12.23 -19.18 20.37
N ALA A 605 -12.15 -18.85 21.67
CA ALA A 605 -13.31 -18.44 22.45
C ALA A 605 -13.71 -16.99 22.14
N ARG A 606 -14.99 -16.66 22.35
CA ARG A 606 -15.48 -15.27 22.29
C ARG A 606 -15.06 -14.50 23.54
N ALA A 607 -13.79 -14.11 23.61
CA ALA A 607 -13.21 -13.32 24.70
C ALA A 607 -12.86 -11.90 24.23
N GLY A 608 -13.21 -10.91 25.04
CA GLY A 608 -12.76 -9.52 24.84
C GLY A 608 -11.56 -9.23 25.74
N VAL A 609 -10.50 -8.64 25.20
CA VAL A 609 -9.34 -8.18 25.95
C VAL A 609 -9.30 -6.65 25.90
N PHE A 610 -9.31 -6.02 27.07
CA PHE A 610 -9.26 -4.56 27.20
C PHE A 610 -8.02 -4.21 28.01
N VAL A 611 -7.07 -3.50 27.40
CA VAL A 611 -5.84 -3.06 28.04
C VAL A 611 -5.83 -1.54 28.12
N GLY A 612 -5.70 -1.01 29.33
CA GLY A 612 -5.43 0.40 29.57
C GLY A 612 -3.94 0.61 29.82
N THR A 613 -3.32 1.51 29.07
CA THR A 613 -1.97 2.00 29.33
C THR A 613 -1.96 3.52 29.24
N ASN A 614 -0.99 4.17 29.88
CA ASN A 614 -0.81 5.63 29.78
C ASN A 614 0.01 5.99 28.53
N GLY A 615 -0.26 7.16 27.95
CA GLY A 615 0.61 7.75 26.93
C GLY A 615 1.73 8.52 27.61
N GLN A 616 3.00 8.12 27.42
CA GLN A 616 4.16 8.84 27.95
C GLN A 616 4.67 9.94 26.99
N ASP A 617 3.80 10.48 26.16
CA ASP A 617 4.17 11.41 25.09
C ASP A 617 4.54 12.81 25.65
N TYR A 618 4.02 13.15 26.85
CA TYR A 618 4.24 14.44 27.48
C TYR A 618 5.67 14.64 28.00
N ALA A 619 6.34 13.55 28.41
CA ALA A 619 7.75 13.58 28.80
C ALA A 619 8.68 13.76 27.58
N GLY A 620 8.34 13.15 26.45
CA GLY A 620 9.06 13.31 25.17
C GLY A 620 8.92 14.71 24.57
N LEU A 621 7.75 15.34 24.72
CA LEU A 621 7.49 16.72 24.27
C LEU A 621 8.28 17.80 25.04
N TRP A 622 8.82 17.47 26.22
CA TRP A 622 9.49 18.44 27.09
C TRP A 622 11.02 18.34 27.11
N VAL A 623 11.61 17.24 26.64
CA VAL A 623 13.08 17.18 26.40
C VAL A 623 13.52 18.32 25.47
N ASP A 624 12.61 18.84 24.65
CA ASP A 624 12.82 20.00 23.77
C ASP A 624 12.55 21.39 24.41
N ALA A 625 11.94 21.47 25.60
CA ALA A 625 11.56 22.74 26.24
C ALA A 625 12.40 22.98 27.51
N GLN A 626 13.35 23.91 27.48
CA GLN A 626 14.13 24.29 28.67
C GLN A 626 13.33 25.25 29.57
N GLY A 627 12.98 24.86 30.80
CA GLY A 627 12.33 25.75 31.77
C GLY A 627 12.08 25.21 33.19
N ASP A 628 11.75 26.13 34.08
CA ASP A 628 11.88 26.12 35.56
C ASP A 628 10.68 25.50 36.32
N LEU A 629 10.40 24.20 36.11
CA LEU A 629 9.21 23.50 36.68
C LEU A 629 9.50 22.13 37.34
N GLU A 630 10.75 21.84 37.70
CA GLU A 630 11.21 20.54 38.26
C GLU A 630 10.31 19.94 39.36
N GLY A 631 9.79 20.76 40.28
CA GLY A 631 8.99 20.28 41.43
C GLY A 631 7.57 19.78 41.10
N HIS A 632 6.99 20.16 39.96
CA HIS A 632 5.63 19.74 39.54
C HIS A 632 5.63 18.64 38.48
N LEU A 633 6.81 18.32 37.94
CA LEU A 633 6.99 17.30 36.91
C LEU A 633 6.70 15.89 37.44
N GLY A 634 7.21 15.55 38.63
CA GLY A 634 6.97 14.25 39.25
C GLY A 634 5.48 13.94 39.48
N THR A 635 4.66 14.94 39.82
CA THR A 635 3.21 14.78 40.00
C THR A 635 2.43 14.84 38.68
N GLY A 636 2.91 15.58 37.69
CA GLY A 636 2.23 15.77 36.40
C GLY A 636 2.47 14.63 35.40
N SER A 637 3.51 13.82 35.59
CA SER A 637 3.86 12.69 34.73
C SER A 637 3.84 11.31 35.43
N ALA A 638 3.61 11.26 36.76
CA ALA A 638 3.44 9.99 37.47
C ALA A 638 2.06 9.35 37.22
N ALA A 639 2.08 8.05 36.93
CA ALA A 639 0.90 7.26 36.56
C ALA A 639 -0.13 7.02 37.70
N SER A 640 0.13 7.49 38.93
CA SER A 640 -0.72 7.21 40.11
C SER A 640 -1.29 8.44 40.83
N VAL A 641 -1.06 9.66 40.34
CA VAL A 641 -1.61 10.87 40.99
C VAL A 641 -2.99 11.18 40.42
N VAL A 642 -3.99 10.42 40.89
CA VAL A 642 -5.40 10.84 40.83
C VAL A 642 -6.04 10.51 42.19
N SER A 643 -5.80 11.38 43.17
CA SER A 643 -6.68 11.50 44.33
C SER A 643 -6.71 12.95 44.80
N GLY A 644 -7.91 13.54 44.78
CA GLY A 644 -8.34 14.72 45.56
C GLY A 644 -7.39 15.90 45.66
#